data_AF-A0A7Y4NRQ8-F1
#
_entry.id   AF-A0A7Y4NRQ8-F1
#
_cell.length_a   1.000
_cell.length_b   1.000
_cell.length_c   1.000
_cell.angle_alpha   90.00
_cell.angle_beta   90.00
_cell.angle_gamma   90.00
#
_symmetry.space_group_name_H-M   'P 1'
#
loop_
_entity.id
_entity.type
_entity.pdbx_description
1 polymer ?
#
loop_
_entity_poly.entity_id
_entity_poly.type
_entity_poly.pdbx_seq_one_letter_code
_entity_poly.pdbx_strand_id
1 'polypeptide(L)'
;MRPLRSALCCLALLVSSTTYAFQPSQPAQQGAVAKKAFFKPELYLPIQNVPLEKARTLMPRVSADRWTKFLSRTGGTVQVYLDPLSGMPTGIQGSFPLLPGDGFRNNVSLDDVRQGLGRSVGGVDESVVGELVFKFVADNQDALGVDLLQLGAPRVTQVTDTLWQAHIPQVVNGVPVRHGRLAATISHGNLILLGTEAWANVGIDVKPTFSASQALTAGSSFLGQTLSPTSLWQQPTLEVTPYARTGAAFGQGYGHALVWSYGFSNPGEHERWKVTVDANSGEVLAVEDDNHYFDAQVKGGVYPSTNIGTCTSKETCGTMQPGTPMPWANTGFASPDNFTDGAGIYNYSTGSVSTTLAGKYVKIADSCGAVNVSSATGSLDLGGVNNDHDCTVPAGTSPGNTPAARSSFYELNKIKEVARGWLPSNTWLQGQLTSNVNLSSTCNAFWNGSTVNFYKSGGGCRNTGEIGAVFDHEWGHGMDNFDANGSLSNSSEGYADIAGILRLQTSCVGYGFFQTTDTGCGLTPDGTGYNQQESQVAGQSWCNLRCSGVRDADWAASAPNIPATPQNFTCKMCSSGSGPCSKQVHCAASPVRQAAWDLVTRDLTAAPFNYNSNDAFLLGNKLFYQGSGNVGTWHACNCTAGTSDGCGATNGYMQWLAADDDNGNLADGTPHMTAIYAAYNRHNIACSTPAPTNGGCAAGPTAAPTTTATPGDSQVSLSWTASAGASQYWVMKTEGFAGCDFGKARVATVTGTSYTDPEVANGRQYCYSVVPASSNACFGQASACTCTTPTCAAPGAPTLSTPASGATGVELLAVLDWADVTGVSGYEVQVATDSAFTNVVRSANSLVASTWTVAPGLTANTAYYWRVRALNSCGGTSGWSAARSFTTRGCVNLAAPTLSSPANGATGVALAPALDWSDVTSAAAYDVQVATDSAFTNVVRSATGLSSSAWNVTPGLSNLTAYYWRARATDSCGASAYSTAFSFTTTNVCTPTVATYNANLRTPACGSVCGCDTGPTLVNGRGTVSGGIEPNQPNTLGATCADGSTGTYHSDESIDRIVLKTVDQGIITPGKQLTVDVTVWCYGTSDQLDLYYTTNTATPSWTAISTAQACTAVGLKTFSFPVTVGSTTGQHAVRAQFRFSSTPTSACVAGSYNDRDDLVFSVTSAVAANPTAPSAKQVRGRALTAR
;
A
#
# COMPACT_ATOMS: atom_id res chain seq x y z
N MET A 1 -10.70 -65.45 25.62
CA MET A 1 -9.81 -65.23 26.77
C MET A 1 -8.83 -64.12 26.42
N ARG A 2 -8.73 -63.14 27.31
CA ARG A 2 -8.05 -61.83 27.27
C ARG A 2 -8.67 -60.76 26.34
N PRO A 3 -8.96 -59.55 26.86
CA PRO A 3 -10.25 -58.89 26.55
C PRO A 3 -10.20 -57.38 26.22
N LEU A 4 -11.33 -56.91 25.66
CA LEU A 4 -12.08 -55.66 25.86
C LEU A 4 -11.37 -54.35 26.30
N ARG A 5 -11.65 -53.26 25.57
CA ARG A 5 -12.66 -52.18 25.84
C ARG A 5 -12.58 -51.14 24.69
N SER A 6 -13.61 -50.89 23.88
CA SER A 6 -14.82 -50.06 24.13
C SER A 6 -14.45 -48.60 24.47
N ALA A 7 -14.60 -47.62 23.56
CA ALA A 7 -15.84 -47.01 23.02
C ALA A 7 -16.39 -45.84 23.87
N LEU A 8 -17.07 -44.90 23.18
CA LEU A 8 -17.94 -43.80 23.66
C LEU A 8 -17.23 -42.52 24.13
N CYS A 9 -17.73 -41.29 23.89
CA CYS A 9 -18.87 -40.77 23.13
C CYS A 9 -18.80 -39.22 23.19
N CYS A 10 -19.71 -38.58 22.45
CA CYS A 10 -20.24 -37.21 22.60
C CYS A 10 -19.43 -36.06 21.96
N LEU A 11 -19.81 -35.49 20.81
CA LEU A 11 -21.09 -34.89 20.34
C LEU A 11 -21.23 -33.41 20.71
N ALA A 12 -21.32 -32.60 19.65
CA ALA A 12 -22.03 -31.32 19.49
C ALA A 12 -21.58 -30.07 20.26
N LEU A 13 -21.16 -29.05 19.50
CA LEU A 13 -21.84 -27.73 19.32
C LEU A 13 -21.00 -26.92 18.30
N LEU A 14 -21.36 -26.88 17.01
CA LEU A 14 -22.21 -25.84 16.42
C LEU A 14 -21.94 -24.43 17.00
N VAL A 15 -21.04 -23.68 16.36
CA VAL A 15 -21.35 -22.30 15.95
C VAL A 15 -20.76 -22.09 14.56
N SER A 16 -21.68 -21.92 13.61
CA SER A 16 -21.49 -21.36 12.28
C SER A 16 -20.62 -20.10 12.30
N SER A 17 -19.43 -20.13 11.67
CA SER A 17 -18.91 -18.91 11.06
C SER A 17 -19.67 -18.73 9.75
N THR A 18 -20.75 -17.95 9.83
CA THR A 18 -21.30 -17.28 8.66
C THR A 18 -20.14 -16.59 7.97
N THR A 19 -19.82 -17.06 6.77
CA THR A 19 -19.18 -16.22 5.77
C THR A 19 -20.16 -15.08 5.53
N TYR A 20 -20.02 -14.00 6.29
CA TYR A 20 -20.49 -12.70 5.85
C TYR A 20 -19.65 -12.42 4.61
N ALA A 21 -20.18 -12.82 3.46
CA ALA A 21 -19.93 -12.13 2.23
C ALA A 21 -20.09 -10.64 2.58
N PHE A 22 -18.98 -9.91 2.53
CA PHE A 22 -19.01 -8.46 2.60
C PHE A 22 -19.96 -8.01 1.51
N GLN A 23 -21.17 -7.65 1.92
CA GLN A 23 -22.06 -6.85 1.11
C GLN A 23 -21.54 -5.42 1.29
N PRO A 24 -20.89 -4.83 0.27
CA PRO A 24 -20.30 -3.51 0.45
C PRO A 24 -21.43 -2.47 0.59
N SER A 25 -21.31 -1.59 1.59
CA SER A 25 -21.93 -0.28 1.50
C SER A 25 -20.98 0.64 0.73
N GLN A 26 -21.50 1.26 -0.33
CA GLN A 26 -20.76 2.02 -1.34
C GLN A 26 -20.19 3.35 -0.80
N PRO A 27 -18.97 3.76 -1.18
CA PRO A 27 -18.62 5.18 -1.28
C PRO A 27 -19.36 5.80 -2.47
N ALA A 28 -19.85 7.02 -2.32
CA ALA A 28 -20.48 7.77 -3.40
C ALA A 28 -19.49 7.94 -4.57
N GLN A 29 -19.76 7.20 -5.64
CA GLN A 29 -19.11 7.20 -6.97
C GLN A 29 -17.60 6.91 -7.00
N GLN A 30 -17.22 5.65 -6.76
CA GLN A 30 -16.06 5.10 -7.47
C GLN A 30 -16.29 5.25 -8.99
N GLY A 31 -15.31 5.83 -9.69
CA GLY A 31 -15.28 5.95 -11.15
C GLY A 31 -15.50 4.59 -11.84
N ALA A 32 -15.89 4.60 -13.12
CA ALA A 32 -16.23 3.37 -13.84
C ALA A 32 -15.02 2.42 -13.94
N VAL A 33 -13.82 2.98 -13.94
CA VAL A 33 -12.54 2.25 -13.94
C VAL A 33 -12.21 1.67 -12.57
N ALA A 34 -12.40 2.41 -11.47
CA ALA A 34 -12.10 1.97 -10.11
C ALA A 34 -12.86 0.69 -9.71
N LYS A 35 -14.11 0.53 -10.17
CA LYS A 35 -14.91 -0.69 -9.94
C LYS A 35 -14.39 -1.91 -10.70
N LYS A 36 -13.51 -1.69 -11.67
CA LYS A 36 -12.84 -2.70 -12.48
C LYS A 36 -11.35 -2.78 -12.15
N ALA A 37 -10.87 -2.02 -11.17
CA ALA A 37 -9.49 -2.09 -10.70
C ALA A 37 -9.28 -3.43 -10.02
N PHE A 38 -8.20 -4.09 -10.42
CA PHE A 38 -7.81 -5.37 -9.86
C PHE A 38 -6.35 -5.60 -10.17
N PHE A 39 -5.70 -6.34 -9.29
CA PHE A 39 -4.36 -6.82 -9.50
C PHE A 39 -4.43 -8.33 -9.35
N LYS A 40 -4.07 -9.07 -10.40
CA LYS A 40 -4.02 -10.53 -10.30
C LYS A 40 -3.06 -10.91 -9.16
N PRO A 41 -3.49 -11.66 -8.14
CA PRO A 41 -2.66 -11.99 -6.98
C PRO A 41 -1.35 -12.68 -7.36
N GLU A 42 -1.32 -13.36 -8.49
CA GLU A 42 -0.13 -14.01 -9.02
C GLU A 42 0.94 -13.00 -9.45
N LEU A 43 0.58 -11.76 -9.83
CA LEU A 43 1.56 -10.72 -10.17
C LEU A 43 2.28 -10.17 -8.92
N TYR A 44 1.83 -10.52 -7.71
CA TYR A 44 2.51 -10.17 -6.48
C TYR A 44 3.67 -11.15 -6.24
N LEU A 45 4.87 -10.61 -6.03
CA LEU A 45 6.06 -11.40 -5.75
C LEU A 45 6.45 -11.30 -4.27
N PRO A 46 6.22 -12.33 -3.45
CA PRO A 46 6.73 -12.37 -2.09
C PRO A 46 8.24 -12.64 -2.12
N ILE A 47 9.07 -11.61 -1.91
CA ILE A 47 10.53 -11.82 -1.79
C ILE A 47 10.84 -12.41 -0.41
N GLN A 48 11.55 -13.53 -0.39
CA GLN A 48 12.05 -14.15 0.84
C GLN A 48 13.57 -14.32 0.76
N ASN A 49 14.26 -14.24 1.90
CA ASN A 49 15.70 -14.45 1.98
C ASN A 49 15.99 -15.66 2.87
N VAL A 50 16.40 -16.77 2.25
CA VAL A 50 16.74 -18.01 2.95
C VAL A 50 18.24 -18.23 2.88
N PRO A 51 18.95 -18.36 4.02
CA PRO A 51 20.37 -18.70 4.02
C PRO A 51 20.65 -19.99 3.25
N LEU A 52 21.75 -20.05 2.50
CA LEU A 52 22.08 -21.17 1.61
C LEU A 52 22.12 -22.51 2.34
N GLU A 53 22.56 -22.58 3.59
CA GLU A 53 22.56 -23.83 4.36
C GLU A 53 21.14 -24.40 4.56
N LYS A 54 20.16 -23.52 4.78
CA LYS A 54 18.75 -23.92 4.87
C LYS A 54 18.18 -24.23 3.47
N ALA A 55 18.51 -23.42 2.47
CA ALA A 55 18.07 -23.61 1.09
C ALA A 55 18.57 -24.93 0.48
N ARG A 56 19.79 -25.37 0.81
CA ARG A 56 20.40 -26.62 0.32
C ARG A 56 19.59 -27.86 0.70
N THR A 57 18.86 -27.82 1.80
CA THR A 57 17.96 -28.91 2.23
C THR A 57 16.67 -28.98 1.43
N LEU A 58 16.32 -27.91 0.71
CA LEU A 58 15.05 -27.75 0.01
C LEU A 58 15.20 -27.78 -1.52
N MET A 59 16.43 -27.70 -2.05
CA MET A 59 16.73 -27.70 -3.48
C MET A 59 17.24 -29.06 -4.00
N PRO A 60 17.17 -29.34 -5.32
CA PRO A 60 17.72 -30.56 -5.90
C PRO A 60 19.23 -30.73 -5.64
N ARG A 61 19.69 -31.98 -5.46
CA ARG A 61 21.11 -32.31 -5.17
C ARG A 61 22.09 -31.65 -6.14
N VAL A 62 21.76 -31.68 -7.44
CA VAL A 62 22.60 -31.07 -8.48
C VAL A 62 22.79 -29.56 -8.26
N SER A 63 21.75 -28.84 -7.83
CA SER A 63 21.84 -27.40 -7.53
C SER A 63 22.66 -27.14 -6.26
N ALA A 64 22.50 -27.98 -5.24
CA ALA A 64 23.30 -27.90 -4.01
C ALA A 64 24.79 -28.19 -4.28
N ASP A 65 25.11 -29.09 -5.20
CA ASP A 65 26.49 -29.40 -5.60
C ASP A 65 27.16 -28.24 -6.34
N ARG A 66 26.41 -27.47 -7.14
CA ARG A 66 26.93 -26.25 -7.81
C ARG A 66 27.32 -25.17 -6.81
N TRP A 67 26.49 -24.94 -5.79
CA TRP A 67 26.84 -24.05 -4.68
C TRP A 67 28.02 -24.58 -3.86
N THR A 68 28.11 -25.90 -3.66
CA THR A 68 29.26 -26.53 -2.99
C THR A 68 30.56 -26.30 -3.76
N LYS A 69 30.53 -26.39 -5.10
CA LYS A 69 31.66 -26.09 -6.00
C LYS A 69 32.00 -24.60 -6.03
N PHE A 70 31.02 -23.71 -5.91
CA PHE A 70 31.27 -22.27 -5.76
C PHE A 70 31.98 -21.98 -4.42
N LEU A 71 31.45 -22.50 -3.31
CA LEU A 71 32.04 -22.30 -1.97
C LEU A 71 33.45 -22.90 -1.84
N SER A 72 33.74 -24.02 -2.51
CA SER A 72 35.08 -24.64 -2.48
C SER A 72 36.13 -23.83 -3.25
N ARG A 73 35.74 -23.12 -4.32
CA ARG A 73 36.60 -22.19 -5.06
C ARG A 73 36.87 -20.89 -4.29
N THR A 74 35.97 -20.51 -3.40
CA THR A 74 36.02 -19.21 -2.67
C THR A 74 36.48 -19.33 -1.23
N GLY A 75 36.78 -20.54 -0.74
CA GLY A 75 37.36 -20.78 0.59
C GLY A 75 36.37 -20.77 1.77
N GLY A 76 35.05 -20.81 1.50
CA GLY A 76 34.01 -21.06 2.51
C GLY A 76 33.56 -19.89 3.40
N THR A 77 34.08 -18.68 3.23
CA THR A 77 33.75 -17.47 4.03
C THR A 77 32.65 -16.59 3.41
N VAL A 78 31.94 -17.10 2.41
CA VAL A 78 30.91 -16.37 1.64
C VAL A 78 29.53 -16.68 2.21
N GLN A 79 28.77 -15.64 2.58
CA GLN A 79 27.36 -15.78 2.96
C GLN A 79 26.48 -15.67 1.72
N VAL A 80 25.57 -16.61 1.55
CA VAL A 80 24.68 -16.65 0.40
C VAL A 80 23.25 -16.77 0.91
N TYR A 81 22.38 -15.90 0.39
CA TYR A 81 20.95 -15.92 0.59
C TYR A 81 20.28 -16.15 -0.77
N LEU A 82 19.30 -17.06 -0.78
CA LEU A 82 18.51 -17.37 -1.95
C LEU A 82 17.06 -17.04 -1.67
N ASP A 83 16.37 -16.58 -2.71
CA ASP A 83 14.92 -16.56 -2.68
C ASP A 83 14.38 -17.98 -2.96
N PRO A 84 13.60 -18.58 -2.05
CA PRO A 84 13.04 -19.91 -2.25
C PRO A 84 12.06 -20.00 -3.41
N LEU A 85 11.47 -18.88 -3.86
CA LEU A 85 10.55 -18.87 -5.00
C LEU A 85 11.29 -18.84 -6.33
N SER A 86 12.19 -17.88 -6.55
CA SER A 86 12.98 -17.81 -7.80
C SER A 86 14.17 -18.78 -7.83
N GLY A 87 14.69 -19.18 -6.65
CA GLY A 87 15.89 -20.01 -6.51
C GLY A 87 17.17 -19.25 -6.82
N MET A 88 17.06 -17.94 -7.03
CA MET A 88 18.16 -17.06 -7.39
C MET A 88 18.80 -16.46 -6.13
N PRO A 89 20.10 -16.14 -6.18
CA PRO A 89 20.76 -15.50 -5.06
C PRO A 89 20.27 -14.05 -4.91
N THR A 90 19.62 -13.74 -3.79
CA THR A 90 19.23 -12.38 -3.42
C THR A 90 20.36 -11.61 -2.75
N GLY A 91 21.36 -12.31 -2.24
CA GLY A 91 22.57 -11.70 -1.72
C GLY A 91 23.71 -12.70 -1.58
N ILE A 92 24.85 -12.37 -2.15
CA ILE A 92 26.13 -13.06 -1.99
C ILE A 92 27.07 -12.03 -1.39
N GLN A 93 27.48 -12.30 -0.17
CA GLN A 93 28.35 -11.44 0.60
C GLN A 93 29.68 -12.16 0.74
N GLY A 94 30.72 -11.58 0.16
CA GLY A 94 32.04 -12.19 0.08
C GLY A 94 33.11 -11.16 -0.23
N SER A 95 34.29 -11.61 -0.61
CA SER A 95 35.38 -10.73 -0.99
C SER A 95 36.06 -11.33 -2.21
N PHE A 96 35.69 -10.86 -3.40
CA PHE A 96 36.20 -11.38 -4.67
C PHE A 96 37.03 -10.31 -5.39
N PRO A 97 38.36 -10.43 -5.45
CA PRO A 97 39.21 -9.54 -6.24
C PRO A 97 38.75 -9.44 -7.69
N LEU A 98 38.44 -8.22 -8.14
CA LEU A 98 37.86 -7.95 -9.45
C LEU A 98 38.57 -6.82 -10.20
N LEU A 99 38.85 -5.72 -9.50
CA LEU A 99 39.56 -4.54 -10.00
C LEU A 99 40.87 -4.37 -9.21
N PRO A 100 41.84 -3.63 -9.76
CA PRO A 100 42.97 -3.13 -9.00
C PRO A 100 42.48 -2.32 -7.82
N GLY A 101 43.00 -2.65 -6.65
CA GLY A 101 42.61 -2.06 -5.39
C GLY A 101 43.31 -2.74 -4.23
N ASP A 102 43.17 -2.14 -3.06
CA ASP A 102 43.76 -2.51 -1.78
C ASP A 102 42.84 -3.42 -0.94
N GLY A 103 41.78 -3.97 -1.55
CA GLY A 103 40.81 -4.83 -0.89
C GLY A 103 41.43 -6.10 -0.31
N PHE A 104 40.74 -6.70 0.67
CA PHE A 104 41.22 -7.90 1.35
C PHE A 104 41.65 -9.01 0.37
N ARG A 105 42.93 -9.39 0.42
CA ARG A 105 43.58 -10.37 -0.48
C ARG A 105 43.47 -10.04 -1.97
N ASN A 106 43.27 -8.77 -2.31
CA ASN A 106 43.27 -8.29 -3.69
C ASN A 106 44.71 -8.07 -4.16
N ASN A 107 45.13 -8.85 -5.14
CA ASN A 107 46.42 -8.67 -5.83
C ASN A 107 46.21 -8.38 -7.34
N VAL A 108 44.99 -7.99 -7.74
CA VAL A 108 44.66 -7.72 -9.13
C VAL A 108 45.38 -6.45 -9.58
N SER A 109 46.14 -6.54 -10.66
CA SER A 109 46.80 -5.40 -11.28
C SER A 109 46.03 -4.92 -12.52
N LEU A 110 46.34 -3.71 -13.00
CA LEU A 110 45.82 -3.20 -14.28
C LEU A 110 46.19 -4.12 -15.45
N ASP A 111 47.33 -4.81 -15.36
CA ASP A 111 47.76 -5.80 -16.35
C ASP A 111 46.91 -7.06 -16.31
N ASP A 112 46.48 -7.51 -15.11
CA ASP A 112 45.55 -8.63 -14.96
C ASP A 112 44.17 -8.30 -15.52
N VAL A 113 43.68 -7.07 -15.32
CA VAL A 113 42.44 -6.59 -15.97
C VAL A 113 42.59 -6.54 -17.48
N ARG A 114 43.71 -6.03 -17.99
CA ARG A 114 44.00 -5.98 -19.44
C ARG A 114 44.00 -7.37 -20.06
N GLN A 115 44.64 -8.34 -19.40
CA GLN A 115 44.66 -9.74 -19.84
C GLN A 115 43.28 -10.39 -19.72
N GLY A 116 42.56 -10.13 -18.62
CA GLY A 116 41.24 -10.69 -18.34
C GLY A 116 40.13 -10.20 -19.28
N LEU A 117 40.23 -8.96 -19.77
CA LEU A 117 39.29 -8.37 -20.74
C LEU A 117 39.75 -8.51 -22.21
N GLY A 118 41.02 -8.87 -22.46
CA GLY A 118 41.53 -9.09 -23.81
C GLY A 118 41.61 -7.83 -24.69
N ARG A 119 41.60 -6.63 -24.09
CA ARG A 119 41.72 -5.33 -24.77
C ARG A 119 42.64 -4.39 -24.02
N SER A 120 43.15 -3.35 -24.68
CA SER A 120 43.91 -2.30 -23.99
C SER A 120 43.02 -1.60 -22.97
N VAL A 121 43.53 -1.45 -21.75
CA VAL A 121 42.88 -0.76 -20.62
C VAL A 121 43.91 0.20 -20.04
N GLY A 122 43.65 1.51 -20.16
CA GLY A 122 44.51 2.58 -19.64
C GLY A 122 44.18 2.98 -18.20
N GLY A 123 43.04 2.51 -17.68
CA GLY A 123 42.52 2.79 -16.35
C GLY A 123 41.19 2.06 -16.12
N VAL A 124 40.70 2.04 -14.89
CA VAL A 124 39.39 1.49 -14.56
C VAL A 124 38.33 2.57 -14.77
N ASP A 125 37.40 2.32 -15.68
CA ASP A 125 36.23 3.18 -15.94
C ASP A 125 34.93 2.36 -15.83
N GLU A 126 33.78 3.02 -15.98
CA GLU A 126 32.45 2.41 -15.88
C GLU A 126 32.28 1.21 -16.84
N SER A 127 32.90 1.24 -18.03
CA SER A 127 32.85 0.15 -19.01
C SER A 127 33.62 -1.07 -18.52
N VAL A 128 34.83 -0.85 -17.98
CA VAL A 128 35.71 -1.91 -17.44
C VAL A 128 35.03 -2.61 -16.27
N VAL A 129 34.41 -1.85 -15.36
CA VAL A 129 33.70 -2.43 -14.21
C VAL A 129 32.47 -3.21 -14.64
N GLY A 130 31.68 -2.68 -15.57
CA GLY A 130 30.53 -3.40 -16.12
C GLY A 130 30.92 -4.72 -16.78
N GLU A 131 31.97 -4.72 -17.61
CA GLU A 131 32.52 -5.92 -18.25
C GLU A 131 33.05 -6.94 -17.24
N LEU A 132 33.68 -6.49 -16.16
CA LEU A 132 34.20 -7.38 -15.13
C LEU A 132 33.09 -7.97 -14.23
N VAL A 133 32.03 -7.22 -13.94
CA VAL A 133 30.84 -7.77 -13.27
C VAL A 133 30.18 -8.83 -14.17
N PHE A 134 30.05 -8.58 -15.47
CA PHE A 134 29.59 -9.60 -16.42
C PHE A 134 30.47 -10.83 -16.44
N LYS A 135 31.80 -10.64 -16.47
CA LYS A 135 32.76 -11.74 -16.41
C LYS A 135 32.63 -12.54 -15.11
N PHE A 136 32.48 -11.88 -13.96
CA PHE A 136 32.28 -12.56 -12.68
C PHE A 136 31.00 -13.40 -12.69
N VAL A 137 29.91 -12.85 -13.24
CA VAL A 137 28.65 -13.59 -13.39
C VAL A 137 28.85 -14.79 -14.31
N ALA A 138 29.60 -14.64 -15.41
CA ALA A 138 29.90 -15.71 -16.36
C ALA A 138 30.73 -16.84 -15.74
N ASP A 139 31.80 -16.50 -15.02
CA ASP A 139 32.71 -17.47 -14.38
C ASP A 139 32.03 -18.25 -13.24
N ASN A 140 30.89 -17.75 -12.74
CA ASN A 140 30.11 -18.31 -11.64
C ASN A 140 28.67 -18.68 -12.03
N GLN A 141 28.38 -18.72 -13.33
CA GLN A 141 27.02 -18.90 -13.85
C GLN A 141 26.34 -20.17 -13.34
N ASP A 142 27.10 -21.27 -13.17
CA ASP A 142 26.59 -22.55 -12.63
C ASP A 142 25.88 -22.39 -11.28
N ALA A 143 26.42 -21.54 -10.39
CA ALA A 143 25.88 -21.33 -9.05
C ALA A 143 24.88 -20.15 -9.01
N LEU A 144 25.21 -19.05 -9.69
CA LEU A 144 24.37 -17.84 -9.71
C LEU A 144 23.05 -18.07 -10.43
N GLY A 145 23.04 -18.94 -11.44
CA GLY A 145 21.86 -19.22 -12.25
C GLY A 145 21.43 -18.06 -13.15
N VAL A 146 22.22 -17.00 -13.28
CA VAL A 146 21.90 -15.82 -14.11
C VAL A 146 22.23 -16.10 -15.57
N ASP A 147 21.25 -15.96 -16.46
CA ASP A 147 21.49 -16.00 -17.91
C ASP A 147 22.14 -14.70 -18.38
N LEU A 148 23.37 -14.80 -18.90
CA LEU A 148 24.14 -13.65 -19.37
C LEU A 148 23.49 -12.93 -20.55
N LEU A 149 22.72 -13.65 -21.37
CA LEU A 149 22.01 -13.07 -22.51
C LEU A 149 20.82 -12.19 -22.07
N GLN A 150 20.46 -12.27 -20.78
CA GLN A 150 19.37 -11.50 -20.20
C GLN A 150 19.86 -10.30 -19.37
N LEU A 151 21.17 -10.03 -19.36
CA LEU A 151 21.72 -8.84 -18.71
C LEU A 151 21.63 -7.66 -19.69
N GLY A 152 20.93 -6.61 -19.28
CA GLY A 152 20.88 -5.35 -20.00
C GLY A 152 22.15 -4.52 -19.83
N ALA A 153 22.16 -3.32 -20.40
CA ALA A 153 23.31 -2.42 -20.28
C ALA A 153 23.59 -2.09 -18.80
N PRO A 154 24.82 -2.34 -18.31
CA PRO A 154 25.16 -2.05 -16.93
C PRO A 154 25.23 -0.53 -16.74
N ARG A 155 24.51 -0.03 -15.74
CA ARG A 155 24.69 1.32 -15.22
C ARG A 155 25.67 1.22 -14.07
N VAL A 156 26.90 1.61 -14.35
CA VAL A 156 27.96 1.58 -13.37
C VAL A 156 28.24 2.98 -12.92
N THR A 157 28.33 3.17 -11.62
CA THR A 157 28.73 4.43 -11.03
C THR A 157 29.94 4.16 -10.17
N GLN A 158 31.02 4.87 -10.45
CA GLN A 158 32.10 5.02 -9.48
C GLN A 158 31.53 5.86 -8.35
N VAL A 159 31.14 5.20 -7.26
CA VAL A 159 30.62 5.87 -6.08
C VAL A 159 31.81 6.59 -5.48
N THR A 160 32.80 5.91 -4.94
CA THR A 160 34.08 6.53 -4.53
C THR A 160 35.22 6.03 -5.42
N ASP A 161 36.42 6.56 -5.23
CA ASP A 161 37.65 6.03 -5.85
C ASP A 161 37.82 4.52 -5.66
N THR A 162 37.40 3.97 -4.52
CA THR A 162 37.46 2.53 -4.20
C THR A 162 36.13 1.79 -4.32
N LEU A 163 34.98 2.48 -4.33
CA LEU A 163 33.64 1.88 -4.34
C LEU A 163 32.95 2.11 -5.69
N TRP A 164 32.56 1.02 -6.33
CA TRP A 164 31.77 1.00 -7.54
C TRP A 164 30.46 0.27 -7.28
N GLN A 165 29.37 0.79 -7.83
CA GLN A 165 28.09 0.11 -7.84
C GLN A 165 27.69 -0.11 -9.29
N ALA A 166 27.32 -1.35 -9.62
CA ALA A 166 26.79 -1.70 -10.92
C ALA A 166 25.34 -2.16 -10.75
N HIS A 167 24.45 -1.46 -11.43
CA HIS A 167 23.07 -1.83 -11.60
C HIS A 167 22.86 -2.37 -13.01
N ILE A 168 22.41 -3.61 -13.12
CA ILE A 168 22.23 -4.26 -14.41
C ILE A 168 20.77 -4.70 -14.51
N PRO A 169 19.95 -3.99 -15.32
CA PRO A 169 18.55 -4.39 -15.51
C PRO A 169 18.50 -5.72 -16.25
N GLN A 170 17.49 -6.54 -15.98
CA GLN A 170 17.24 -7.72 -16.78
C GLN A 170 16.52 -7.32 -18.08
N VAL A 171 17.05 -7.74 -19.23
CA VAL A 171 16.52 -7.43 -20.56
C VAL A 171 16.60 -8.66 -21.45
N VAL A 172 15.51 -9.05 -22.09
CA VAL A 172 15.42 -10.24 -22.94
C VAL A 172 15.13 -9.79 -24.37
N ASN A 173 16.09 -9.97 -25.29
CA ASN A 173 16.01 -9.50 -26.69
C ASN A 173 15.54 -8.04 -26.83
N GLY A 174 16.01 -7.15 -25.93
CA GLY A 174 15.66 -5.72 -25.92
C GLY A 174 14.38 -5.38 -25.15
N VAL A 175 13.66 -6.36 -24.60
CA VAL A 175 12.46 -6.15 -23.77
C VAL A 175 12.85 -6.18 -22.28
N PRO A 176 12.58 -5.11 -21.51
CA PRO A 176 12.91 -5.07 -20.08
C PRO A 176 12.04 -6.05 -19.28
N VAL A 177 12.60 -6.64 -18.23
CA VAL A 177 11.84 -7.43 -17.23
C VAL A 177 11.49 -6.53 -16.05
N ARG A 178 10.22 -6.46 -15.68
CA ARG A 178 9.69 -5.62 -14.61
C ARG A 178 10.31 -6.04 -13.27
N HIS A 179 10.91 -5.08 -12.57
CA HIS A 179 11.65 -5.23 -11.30
C HIS A 179 12.88 -6.17 -11.33
N GLY A 180 13.09 -6.94 -12.41
CA GLY A 180 14.21 -7.84 -12.59
C GLY A 180 15.53 -7.09 -12.73
N ARG A 181 16.46 -7.28 -11.78
CA ARG A 181 17.81 -6.68 -11.86
C ARG A 181 18.86 -7.48 -11.13
N LEU A 182 20.11 -7.30 -11.56
CA LEU A 182 21.31 -7.73 -10.86
C LEU A 182 22.04 -6.50 -10.34
N ALA A 183 22.34 -6.50 -9.04
CA ALA A 183 23.07 -5.45 -8.37
C ALA A 183 24.41 -5.99 -7.87
N ALA A 184 25.48 -5.25 -8.14
CA ALA A 184 26.83 -5.55 -7.69
C ALA A 184 27.45 -4.34 -7.00
N THR A 185 28.13 -4.57 -5.89
CA THR A 185 28.92 -3.56 -5.17
C THR A 185 30.35 -4.04 -5.07
N ILE A 186 31.27 -3.25 -5.62
CA ILE A 186 32.71 -3.51 -5.65
C ILE A 186 33.37 -2.47 -4.77
N SER A 187 34.08 -2.87 -3.73
CA SER A 187 34.76 -1.96 -2.80
C SER A 187 36.22 -2.35 -2.67
N HIS A 188 37.13 -1.36 -2.73
CA HIS A 188 38.58 -1.55 -2.74
C HIS A 188 39.04 -2.57 -3.80
N GLY A 189 38.36 -2.55 -4.94
CA GLY A 189 38.56 -3.47 -6.06
C GLY A 189 38.04 -4.90 -5.85
N ASN A 190 37.45 -5.23 -4.70
CA ASN A 190 36.78 -6.52 -4.48
C ASN A 190 35.27 -6.40 -4.72
N LEU A 191 34.68 -7.30 -5.50
CA LEU A 191 33.23 -7.50 -5.47
C LEU A 191 32.84 -8.03 -4.09
N ILE A 192 32.07 -7.25 -3.34
CA ILE A 192 31.70 -7.57 -1.95
C ILE A 192 30.24 -7.97 -1.78
N LEU A 193 29.37 -7.44 -2.64
CA LEU A 193 27.95 -7.79 -2.66
C LEU A 193 27.53 -8.04 -4.10
N LEU A 194 26.88 -9.17 -4.34
CA LEU A 194 26.23 -9.49 -5.60
C LEU A 194 24.87 -10.11 -5.28
N GLY A 195 23.81 -9.56 -5.85
CA GLY A 195 22.46 -10.08 -5.61
C GLY A 195 21.54 -9.78 -6.77
N THR A 196 20.49 -10.57 -6.87
CA THR A 196 19.41 -10.38 -7.83
C THR A 196 18.14 -9.98 -7.10
N GLU A 197 17.32 -9.16 -7.75
CA GLU A 197 16.00 -8.75 -7.27
C GLU A 197 14.97 -9.10 -8.33
N ALA A 198 13.87 -9.71 -7.88
CA ALA A 198 12.77 -10.18 -8.72
C ALA A 198 13.24 -10.94 -9.99
N TRP A 199 14.36 -11.66 -9.89
CA TRP A 199 15.03 -12.28 -11.03
C TRP A 199 14.66 -13.76 -11.12
N ALA A 200 14.24 -14.18 -12.30
CA ALA A 200 14.31 -15.57 -12.74
C ALA A 200 14.61 -15.55 -14.24
N ASN A 201 15.31 -16.57 -14.76
CA ASN A 201 15.60 -16.58 -16.19
C ASN A 201 14.31 -16.69 -16.98
N VAL A 202 14.11 -15.75 -17.89
CA VAL A 202 12.94 -15.67 -18.75
C VAL A 202 13.10 -16.67 -19.89
N GLY A 203 12.19 -17.63 -19.97
CA GLY A 203 12.18 -18.64 -21.04
C GLY A 203 11.03 -18.47 -22.05
N ILE A 204 10.29 -17.37 -21.98
CA ILE A 204 9.16 -17.11 -22.88
C ILE A 204 9.62 -16.39 -24.16
N ASP A 205 8.89 -16.55 -25.25
CA ASP A 205 9.07 -15.71 -26.44
C ASP A 205 8.63 -14.27 -26.11
N VAL A 206 9.51 -13.31 -26.38
CA VAL A 206 9.30 -11.88 -26.14
C VAL A 206 8.84 -11.14 -27.40
N LYS A 207 8.56 -11.87 -28.49
CA LYS A 207 7.84 -11.33 -29.63
C LYS A 207 6.34 -11.33 -29.34
N PRO A 208 5.68 -10.16 -29.24
CA PRO A 208 4.27 -10.12 -28.91
C PRO A 208 3.43 -10.62 -30.10
N THR A 209 2.48 -11.52 -29.85
CA THR A 209 1.47 -11.91 -30.85
C THR A 209 0.27 -10.94 -30.87
N PHE A 210 0.13 -10.11 -29.83
CA PHE A 210 -0.86 -9.05 -29.70
C PHE A 210 -0.16 -7.69 -29.81
N SER A 211 -0.57 -6.83 -30.76
CA SER A 211 0.07 -5.53 -30.95
C SER A 211 -0.27 -4.53 -29.83
N ALA A 212 0.53 -3.47 -29.69
CA ALA A 212 0.25 -2.36 -28.79
C ALA A 212 -1.16 -1.77 -28.98
N SER A 213 -1.63 -1.64 -30.22
CA SER A 213 -2.98 -1.15 -30.52
C SER A 213 -4.07 -2.16 -30.13
N GLN A 214 -3.82 -3.46 -30.30
CA GLN A 214 -4.74 -4.51 -29.87
C GLN A 214 -4.81 -4.57 -28.33
N ALA A 215 -3.69 -4.36 -27.62
CA ALA A 215 -3.66 -4.27 -26.17
C ALA A 215 -4.44 -3.06 -25.62
N LEU A 216 -4.37 -1.90 -26.30
CA LEU A 216 -5.25 -0.75 -26.00
C LEU A 216 -6.72 -1.08 -26.23
N THR A 217 -7.06 -1.81 -27.30
CA THR A 217 -8.44 -2.27 -27.56
C THR A 217 -8.93 -3.27 -26.50
N ALA A 218 -8.06 -4.16 -26.03
CA ALA A 218 -8.39 -5.13 -24.97
C ALA A 218 -8.66 -4.43 -23.64
N GLY A 219 -7.81 -3.49 -23.23
CA GLY A 219 -8.07 -2.66 -22.05
C GLY A 219 -9.29 -1.77 -22.20
N SER A 220 -9.51 -1.20 -23.40
CA SER A 220 -10.73 -0.43 -23.71
C SER A 220 -12.00 -1.28 -23.55
N SER A 221 -11.96 -2.52 -24.03
CA SER A 221 -13.07 -3.47 -23.94
C SER A 221 -13.33 -3.92 -22.50
N PHE A 222 -12.26 -4.22 -21.75
CA PHE A 222 -12.33 -4.58 -20.33
C PHE A 222 -12.92 -3.44 -19.50
N LEU A 223 -12.41 -2.22 -19.68
CA LEU A 223 -12.84 -1.02 -18.96
C LEU A 223 -14.20 -0.51 -19.44
N GLY A 224 -14.65 -0.91 -20.63
CA GLY A 224 -15.91 -0.46 -21.22
C GLY A 224 -15.87 1.00 -21.69
N GLN A 225 -14.69 1.49 -22.06
CA GLN A 225 -14.45 2.85 -22.54
C GLN A 225 -13.35 2.85 -23.61
N THR A 226 -13.39 3.80 -24.55
CA THR A 226 -12.37 3.89 -25.60
C THR A 226 -11.13 4.61 -25.09
N LEU A 227 -10.00 3.90 -25.01
CA LEU A 227 -8.69 4.48 -24.74
C LEU A 227 -8.01 4.86 -26.05
N SER A 228 -7.55 6.11 -26.17
CA SER A 228 -6.83 6.61 -27.36
C SER A 228 -5.37 6.91 -27.01
N PRO A 229 -4.41 6.84 -27.95
CA PRO A 229 -3.02 7.21 -27.68
C PRO A 229 -2.82 8.63 -27.13
N THR A 230 -3.74 9.55 -27.44
CA THR A 230 -3.73 10.95 -26.96
C THR A 230 -4.26 11.12 -25.54
N SER A 231 -4.94 10.13 -24.98
CA SER A 231 -5.42 10.11 -23.59
C SER A 231 -4.48 9.33 -22.64
N LEU A 232 -3.32 8.90 -23.14
CA LEU A 232 -2.34 8.16 -22.37
C LEU A 232 -1.25 9.10 -21.83
N TRP A 233 -0.98 9.05 -20.53
CA TRP A 233 0.21 9.66 -19.94
C TRP A 233 1.45 8.76 -20.09
N GLN A 234 1.25 7.46 -20.33
CA GLN A 234 2.29 6.50 -20.72
C GLN A 234 1.83 5.65 -21.90
N GLN A 235 2.57 5.69 -23.01
CA GLN A 235 2.29 4.85 -24.18
C GLN A 235 2.54 3.36 -23.90
N PRO A 236 1.86 2.43 -24.62
CA PRO A 236 2.07 0.99 -24.45
C PRO A 236 3.54 0.63 -24.62
N THR A 237 4.11 0.17 -23.53
CA THR A 237 5.50 -0.27 -23.43
C THR A 237 5.49 -1.77 -23.23
N LEU A 238 6.26 -2.48 -24.05
CA LEU A 238 6.41 -3.93 -23.93
C LEU A 238 7.39 -4.23 -22.80
N GLU A 239 7.00 -5.09 -21.87
CA GLU A 239 7.86 -5.57 -20.80
C GLU A 239 7.54 -7.02 -20.46
N VAL A 240 8.45 -7.70 -19.78
CA VAL A 240 8.22 -9.04 -19.22
C VAL A 240 7.89 -8.87 -17.74
N THR A 241 6.71 -9.33 -17.31
CA THR A 241 6.29 -9.29 -15.91
C THR A 241 6.46 -10.66 -15.26
N PRO A 242 7.21 -10.76 -14.16
CA PRO A 242 7.25 -11.98 -13.36
C PRO A 242 5.96 -12.16 -12.53
N TYR A 243 5.59 -13.41 -12.26
CA TYR A 243 4.43 -13.76 -11.44
C TYR A 243 4.71 -15.00 -10.57
N ALA A 244 4.12 -15.04 -9.37
CA ALA A 244 4.24 -16.14 -8.42
C ALA A 244 3.39 -17.36 -8.82
N ARG A 245 3.95 -18.56 -8.67
CA ARG A 245 3.29 -19.85 -8.88
C ARG A 245 3.04 -20.54 -7.53
N THR A 246 1.76 -20.71 -7.18
CA THR A 246 1.36 -21.35 -5.92
C THR A 246 1.73 -22.84 -5.92
N GLY A 247 2.35 -23.30 -4.82
CA GLY A 247 2.70 -24.72 -4.62
C GLY A 247 3.91 -25.22 -5.42
N ALA A 248 4.67 -24.32 -6.04
CA ALA A 248 5.87 -24.69 -6.78
C ALA A 248 7.02 -25.13 -5.86
N ALA A 249 7.87 -26.03 -6.37
CA ALA A 249 9.09 -26.44 -5.69
C ALA A 249 10.10 -25.28 -5.57
N PHE A 250 11.10 -25.44 -4.70
CA PHE A 250 12.18 -24.45 -4.51
C PHE A 250 12.78 -24.01 -5.86
N GLY A 251 12.77 -22.71 -6.12
CA GLY A 251 13.28 -22.11 -7.34
C GLY A 251 12.42 -22.25 -8.59
N GLN A 252 11.17 -22.68 -8.45
CA GLN A 252 10.19 -22.80 -9.55
C GLN A 252 8.95 -21.94 -9.32
N GLY A 253 8.99 -21.07 -8.30
CA GLY A 253 7.91 -20.20 -7.87
C GLY A 253 7.72 -18.97 -8.75
N TYR A 254 8.62 -18.68 -9.69
CA TYR A 254 8.48 -17.56 -10.64
C TYR A 254 8.10 -18.09 -12.03
N GLY A 255 7.02 -17.55 -12.58
CA GLY A 255 6.71 -17.56 -14.01
C GLY A 255 6.92 -16.17 -14.61
N HIS A 256 6.86 -16.07 -15.93
CA HIS A 256 6.96 -14.81 -16.64
C HIS A 256 5.85 -14.72 -17.69
N ALA A 257 5.28 -13.53 -17.85
CA ALA A 257 4.36 -13.19 -18.92
C ALA A 257 4.91 -11.99 -19.69
N LEU A 258 4.77 -12.01 -21.01
CA LEU A 258 5.06 -10.82 -21.83
C LEU A 258 3.82 -9.92 -21.74
N VAL A 259 3.98 -8.65 -21.43
CA VAL A 259 2.87 -7.74 -21.21
C VAL A 259 3.08 -6.40 -21.91
N TRP A 260 1.99 -5.79 -22.32
CA TRP A 260 1.92 -4.37 -22.63
C TRP A 260 1.46 -3.62 -21.38
N SER A 261 2.26 -2.65 -20.93
CA SER A 261 1.85 -1.72 -19.88
C SER A 261 1.68 -0.31 -20.44
N TYR A 262 0.58 0.36 -20.09
CA TYR A 262 0.32 1.75 -20.45
C TYR A 262 -0.46 2.45 -19.36
N GLY A 263 -0.37 3.77 -19.36
CA GLY A 263 -0.98 4.64 -18.38
C GLY A 263 -1.97 5.59 -19.02
N PHE A 264 -3.17 5.72 -18.47
CA PHE A 264 -4.18 6.68 -18.92
C PHE A 264 -4.83 7.42 -17.75
N SER A 265 -5.47 8.54 -18.06
CA SER A 265 -6.32 9.26 -17.11
C SER A 265 -7.62 9.63 -17.81
N ASN A 266 -8.74 9.42 -17.14
CA ASN A 266 -10.02 9.82 -17.69
C ASN A 266 -10.26 11.31 -17.42
N PRO A 267 -10.66 12.11 -18.42
CA PRO A 267 -11.08 13.49 -18.18
C PRO A 267 -12.22 13.52 -17.15
N GLY A 268 -12.00 14.19 -16.02
CA GLY A 268 -12.99 14.29 -14.94
C GLY A 268 -12.94 13.18 -13.88
N GLU A 269 -12.03 12.21 -13.98
CA GLU A 269 -11.67 11.32 -12.87
C GLU A 269 -10.34 11.79 -12.26
N HIS A 270 -10.18 11.65 -10.95
CA HIS A 270 -8.91 12.01 -10.31
C HIS A 270 -7.86 11.01 -10.77
N GLU A 271 -8.19 9.72 -10.77
CA GLU A 271 -7.30 8.60 -10.93
C GLU A 271 -6.60 8.51 -12.32
N ARG A 272 -5.27 8.67 -12.34
CA ARG A 272 -4.35 8.05 -13.30
C ARG A 272 -4.29 6.54 -13.06
N TRP A 273 -4.52 5.77 -14.11
CA TRP A 273 -4.54 4.31 -14.08
C TRP A 273 -3.40 3.74 -14.90
N LYS A 274 -2.77 2.69 -14.38
CA LYS A 274 -1.85 1.84 -15.12
C LYS A 274 -2.56 0.52 -15.46
N VAL A 275 -2.54 0.16 -16.73
CA VAL A 275 -3.10 -1.10 -17.23
C VAL A 275 -1.95 -2.01 -17.63
N THR A 276 -2.05 -3.27 -17.26
CA THR A 276 -1.15 -4.35 -17.70
C THR A 276 -1.97 -5.36 -18.48
N VAL A 277 -1.63 -5.60 -19.75
CA VAL A 277 -2.30 -6.54 -20.65
C VAL A 277 -1.32 -7.60 -21.12
N ASP A 278 -1.67 -8.88 -21.04
CA ASP A 278 -0.89 -9.98 -21.59
C ASP A 278 -0.70 -9.79 -23.10
N ALA A 279 0.55 -9.73 -23.54
CA ALA A 279 0.93 -9.40 -24.91
C ALA A 279 0.77 -10.55 -25.91
N ASN A 280 0.27 -11.72 -25.45
CA ASN A 280 0.01 -12.87 -26.30
C ASN A 280 -1.48 -13.20 -26.41
N SER A 281 -2.18 -13.24 -25.27
CA SER A 281 -3.60 -13.57 -25.16
C SER A 281 -4.52 -12.34 -25.24
N GLY A 282 -4.00 -11.15 -24.96
CA GLY A 282 -4.80 -9.93 -24.82
C GLY A 282 -5.59 -9.85 -23.51
N GLU A 283 -5.37 -10.76 -22.56
CA GLU A 283 -6.00 -10.72 -21.25
C GLU A 283 -5.52 -9.50 -20.45
N VAL A 284 -6.43 -8.73 -19.85
CA VAL A 284 -6.05 -7.69 -18.88
C VAL A 284 -5.63 -8.38 -17.59
N LEU A 285 -4.40 -8.14 -17.15
CA LEU A 285 -3.80 -8.78 -15.97
C LEU A 285 -3.82 -7.87 -14.74
N ALA A 286 -3.80 -6.56 -14.94
CA ALA A 286 -3.98 -5.59 -13.87
C ALA A 286 -4.54 -4.26 -14.38
N VAL A 287 -5.32 -3.60 -13.54
CA VAL A 287 -5.73 -2.19 -13.65
C VAL A 287 -5.49 -1.58 -12.27
N GLU A 288 -4.49 -0.73 -12.19
CA GLU A 288 -3.89 -0.23 -10.95
C GLU A 288 -4.00 1.30 -10.91
N ASP A 289 -4.28 1.87 -9.74
CA ASP A 289 -4.26 3.32 -9.53
C ASP A 289 -2.80 3.78 -9.36
N ASP A 290 -2.34 4.70 -10.21
CA ASP A 290 -0.95 5.19 -10.31
C ASP A 290 -0.78 6.61 -9.72
N ASN A 291 -1.58 6.96 -8.72
CA ASN A 291 -1.48 8.25 -8.07
C ASN A 291 -0.97 8.16 -6.66
N HIS A 292 -0.08 9.10 -6.35
CA HIS A 292 0.21 9.54 -4.99
C HIS A 292 -0.97 10.40 -4.51
N TYR A 293 -2.11 9.77 -4.26
CA TYR A 293 -3.23 10.44 -3.63
C TYR A 293 -3.01 10.46 -2.13
N PHE A 294 -2.81 11.67 -1.61
CA PHE A 294 -2.78 12.01 -0.19
C PHE A 294 -1.66 11.34 0.62
N ASP A 295 -0.52 12.02 0.71
CA ASP A 295 0.37 11.84 1.85
C ASP A 295 -0.43 12.16 3.12
N ALA A 296 -0.81 11.13 3.87
CA ALA A 296 -1.42 11.28 5.17
C ALA A 296 -0.35 11.14 6.25
N GLN A 297 -0.56 11.80 7.38
CA GLN A 297 0.43 11.83 8.44
C GLN A 297 -0.13 11.27 9.74
N VAL A 298 0.70 10.51 10.46
CA VAL A 298 0.51 10.20 11.88
C VAL A 298 1.43 11.09 12.71
N LYS A 299 0.85 11.88 13.62
CA LYS A 299 1.58 12.84 14.47
C LYS A 299 1.02 12.91 15.89
N GLY A 300 1.72 13.58 16.79
CA GLY A 300 1.29 13.81 18.17
C GLY A 300 2.23 14.71 18.97
N GLY A 301 1.82 15.08 20.19
CA GLY A 301 2.61 15.89 21.11
C GLY A 301 3.64 15.06 21.89
N VAL A 302 4.90 15.46 21.90
CA VAL A 302 5.99 14.77 22.61
C VAL A 302 6.81 15.70 23.51
N TYR A 303 7.44 15.15 24.54
CA TYR A 303 8.50 15.81 25.31
C TYR A 303 9.88 15.33 24.81
N PRO A 304 10.57 16.11 23.97
CA PRO A 304 11.80 15.65 23.32
C PRO A 304 13.05 15.75 24.20
N SER A 305 13.04 16.57 25.25
CA SER A 305 14.16 16.69 26.20
C SER A 305 13.74 16.33 27.62
N THR A 306 12.75 17.02 28.17
CA THR A 306 12.25 16.74 29.53
C THR A 306 10.77 17.12 29.68
N ASN A 307 10.19 16.90 30.84
CA ASN A 307 8.77 17.14 31.14
C ASN A 307 8.60 18.16 32.29
N ILE A 308 9.48 19.18 32.33
CA ILE A 308 9.42 20.26 33.35
C ILE A 308 8.35 21.33 33.05
N GLY A 309 7.72 21.30 31.88
CA GLY A 309 6.63 22.21 31.50
C GLY A 309 7.06 23.62 31.04
N THR A 310 8.36 23.93 31.09
CA THR A 310 8.94 25.22 30.67
C THR A 310 10.03 25.01 29.62
N CYS A 311 10.33 26.04 28.82
CA CYS A 311 11.34 25.97 27.78
C CYS A 311 12.24 27.21 27.83
N THR A 312 13.12 27.23 28.83
CA THR A 312 14.03 28.35 29.10
C THR A 312 15.28 28.33 28.21
N SER A 313 15.70 27.14 27.77
CA SER A 313 16.85 26.92 26.89
C SER A 313 16.61 25.68 26.01
N LYS A 314 17.47 25.45 25.02
CA LYS A 314 17.37 24.24 24.16
C LYS A 314 17.82 22.99 24.93
N GLU A 315 18.70 23.14 25.92
CA GLU A 315 19.26 22.07 26.72
C GLU A 315 18.28 21.54 27.77
N THR A 316 17.34 22.38 28.21
CA THR A 316 16.38 22.08 29.29
C THR A 316 14.91 22.26 28.88
N CYS A 317 14.61 22.27 27.57
CA CYS A 317 13.25 22.50 27.10
C CYS A 317 12.32 21.33 27.46
N GLY A 318 11.39 21.58 28.37
CA GLY A 318 10.35 20.64 28.76
C GLY A 318 8.94 21.01 28.36
N THR A 319 8.77 21.89 27.36
CA THR A 319 7.46 22.13 26.76
C THR A 319 7.15 21.06 25.71
N MET A 320 5.95 20.49 25.77
CA MET A 320 5.48 19.54 24.77
C MET A 320 5.49 20.15 23.37
N GLN A 321 6.05 19.43 22.40
CA GLN A 321 6.11 19.80 20.98
C GLN A 321 4.93 19.17 20.23
N PRO A 322 3.86 19.91 19.89
CA PRO A 322 2.70 19.38 19.19
C PRO A 322 3.03 19.06 17.72
N GLY A 323 2.21 18.21 17.10
CA GLY A 323 2.35 17.88 15.67
C GLY A 323 3.68 17.23 15.31
N THR A 324 4.38 16.62 16.27
CA THR A 324 5.62 15.88 16.03
C THR A 324 5.29 14.58 15.32
N PRO A 325 6.01 14.20 14.25
CA PRO A 325 5.71 12.99 13.50
C PRO A 325 5.86 11.73 14.36
N MET A 326 5.06 10.71 14.08
CA MET A 326 5.20 9.38 14.66
C MET A 326 5.93 8.48 13.64
N PRO A 327 7.28 8.41 13.67
CA PRO A 327 8.06 7.73 12.64
C PRO A 327 7.85 6.22 12.66
N TRP A 328 7.66 5.63 11.49
CA TRP A 328 7.40 4.19 11.29
C TRP A 328 6.26 3.62 12.15
N ALA A 329 5.23 4.43 12.42
CA ALA A 329 4.02 4.01 13.13
C ALA A 329 3.17 3.10 12.25
N ASN A 330 2.51 2.11 12.85
CA ASN A 330 1.56 1.28 12.11
C ASN A 330 0.30 2.07 11.75
N THR A 331 -0.25 1.81 10.57
CA THR A 331 -1.40 2.53 9.99
C THR A 331 -2.68 1.70 9.93
N GLY A 332 -2.57 0.38 10.13
CA GLY A 332 -3.66 -0.57 9.95
C GLY A 332 -3.91 -0.99 8.49
N PHE A 333 -3.15 -0.45 7.54
CA PHE A 333 -3.20 -0.85 6.14
C PHE A 333 -2.30 -2.06 5.83
N ALA A 334 -2.49 -2.64 4.65
CA ALA A 334 -1.59 -3.65 4.12
C ALA A 334 -0.28 -3.01 3.60
N SER A 335 0.75 -3.83 3.43
CA SER A 335 1.99 -3.40 2.76
C SER A 335 1.70 -2.82 1.37
N PRO A 336 2.39 -1.75 0.92
CA PRO A 336 3.55 -1.11 1.57
C PRO A 336 3.21 -0.07 2.64
N ASP A 337 1.95 0.33 2.76
CA ASP A 337 1.52 1.44 3.62
C ASP A 337 1.22 1.01 5.06
N ASN A 338 1.59 -0.21 5.45
CA ASN A 338 1.37 -0.74 6.80
C ASN A 338 2.16 0.01 7.89
N PHE A 339 3.16 0.79 7.49
CA PHE A 339 3.89 1.72 8.36
C PHE A 339 4.07 3.07 7.68
N THR A 340 4.17 4.13 8.48
CA THR A 340 4.65 5.43 8.00
C THR A 340 6.15 5.41 7.71
N ASP A 341 6.66 6.43 7.06
CA ASP A 341 8.09 6.74 6.99
C ASP A 341 8.58 7.44 8.29
N GLY A 342 9.83 7.90 8.28
CA GLY A 342 10.51 8.63 9.35
C GLY A 342 10.02 10.06 9.57
N ALA A 343 9.20 10.59 8.67
CA ALA A 343 8.46 11.85 8.82
C ALA A 343 6.97 11.61 9.20
N GLY A 344 6.61 10.36 9.49
CA GLY A 344 5.24 10.00 9.86
C GLY A 344 4.26 9.99 8.68
N ILE A 345 4.76 10.01 7.43
CA ILE A 345 3.98 10.07 6.19
C ILE A 345 3.76 8.67 5.61
N TYR A 346 2.62 8.45 4.97
CA TYR A 346 2.33 7.25 4.19
C TYR A 346 1.33 7.56 3.06
N ASN A 347 1.25 6.67 2.06
CA ASN A 347 0.32 6.86 0.95
C ASN A 347 -1.10 6.44 1.37
N TYR A 348 -2.03 7.39 1.40
CA TYR A 348 -3.41 7.14 1.84
C TYR A 348 -4.39 7.22 0.68
N SER A 349 -4.87 6.07 0.23
CA SER A 349 -5.91 6.01 -0.81
C SER A 349 -7.32 6.21 -0.23
N THR A 350 -7.77 5.29 0.63
CA THR A 350 -9.11 5.30 1.26
C THR A 350 -9.14 4.50 2.56
N GLY A 351 -10.21 4.64 3.35
CA GLY A 351 -10.43 3.85 4.57
C GLY A 351 -10.10 4.60 5.86
N SER A 352 -10.16 3.91 7.00
CA SER A 352 -9.76 4.50 8.29
C SER A 352 -8.35 4.07 8.65
N VAL A 353 -7.46 5.05 8.84
CA VAL A 353 -6.16 4.80 9.46
C VAL A 353 -6.38 4.49 10.94
N SER A 354 -5.55 3.61 11.49
CA SER A 354 -5.48 3.40 12.93
C SER A 354 -4.04 3.13 13.34
N THR A 355 -3.65 3.64 14.50
CA THR A 355 -2.35 3.34 15.08
C THR A 355 -2.48 2.82 16.50
N THR A 356 -1.64 1.84 16.80
CA THR A 356 -1.45 1.29 18.14
C THR A 356 -0.05 1.58 18.68
N LEU A 357 0.73 2.38 17.95
CA LEU A 357 2.17 2.60 18.18
C LEU A 357 2.95 1.28 18.30
N ALA A 358 2.52 0.26 17.56
CA ALA A 358 3.25 -0.98 17.30
C ALA A 358 4.00 -0.85 15.96
N GLY A 359 4.92 0.11 15.92
CA GLY A 359 5.64 0.51 14.72
C GLY A 359 6.74 -0.47 14.29
N LYS A 360 7.43 -0.16 13.18
CA LYS A 360 8.44 -1.05 12.60
C LYS A 360 9.60 -1.36 13.54
N TYR A 361 10.12 -0.34 14.23
CA TYR A 361 11.33 -0.45 15.05
C TYR A 361 11.08 -0.30 16.56
N VAL A 362 9.95 0.25 16.95
CA VAL A 362 9.55 0.46 18.34
C VAL A 362 8.09 0.07 18.51
N LYS A 363 7.77 -0.60 19.61
CA LYS A 363 6.42 -0.94 20.02
C LYS A 363 6.17 -0.41 21.43
N ILE A 364 5.06 0.30 21.63
CA ILE A 364 4.65 0.78 22.96
C ILE A 364 3.78 -0.25 23.67
N ALA A 365 4.04 -0.43 24.97
CA ALA A 365 3.13 -1.03 25.92
C ALA A 365 2.96 -0.07 27.10
N ASP A 366 1.76 0.47 27.29
CA ASP A 366 1.45 1.44 28.33
C ASP A 366 0.57 0.81 29.42
N SER A 367 0.97 0.95 30.69
CA SER A 367 0.21 0.41 31.83
C SER A 367 -1.07 1.18 32.12
N CYS A 368 -1.27 2.37 31.55
CA CYS A 368 -2.53 3.12 31.57
C CYS A 368 -3.57 2.52 30.62
N GLY A 369 -3.15 1.71 29.63
CA GLY A 369 -4.01 0.98 28.70
C GLY A 369 -3.41 0.86 27.30
N ALA A 370 -4.13 0.25 26.37
CA ALA A 370 -3.66 0.13 24.99
C ALA A 370 -3.81 1.47 24.23
N VAL A 371 -2.84 1.77 23.37
CA VAL A 371 -2.98 2.82 22.35
C VAL A 371 -3.88 2.27 21.24
N ASN A 372 -4.95 3.00 20.90
CA ASN A 372 -5.82 2.70 19.78
C ASN A 372 -6.53 3.98 19.35
N VAL A 373 -5.95 4.69 18.38
CA VAL A 373 -6.53 5.91 17.80
C VAL A 373 -6.76 5.65 16.32
N SER A 374 -7.90 6.12 15.80
CA SER A 374 -8.25 5.98 14.39
C SER A 374 -8.79 7.27 13.81
N SER A 375 -8.64 7.42 12.49
CA SER A 375 -9.15 8.56 11.74
C SER A 375 -9.69 8.09 10.39
N ALA A 376 -10.88 8.59 10.03
CA ALA A 376 -11.51 8.30 8.74
C ALA A 376 -10.97 9.18 7.60
N THR A 377 -10.14 10.18 7.89
CA THR A 377 -9.62 11.15 6.91
C THR A 377 -8.19 10.83 6.45
N GLY A 378 -7.64 9.68 6.82
CA GLY A 378 -6.24 9.31 6.57
C GLY A 378 -5.26 10.00 7.52
N SER A 379 -5.34 11.30 7.75
CA SER A 379 -4.46 11.96 8.73
C SER A 379 -4.91 11.67 10.17
N LEU A 380 -3.95 11.34 11.04
CA LEU A 380 -4.16 11.03 12.45
C LEU A 380 -3.28 11.92 13.33
N ASP A 381 -3.91 12.68 14.22
CA ASP A 381 -3.22 13.43 15.27
C ASP A 381 -3.57 12.82 16.64
N LEU A 382 -2.56 12.29 17.31
CA LEU A 382 -2.66 11.74 18.66
C LEU A 382 -2.84 12.84 19.71
N GLY A 383 -2.68 14.12 19.36
CA GLY A 383 -2.87 15.26 20.25
C GLY A 383 -1.84 15.34 21.37
N GLY A 384 -2.19 16.04 22.45
CA GLY A 384 -1.34 16.29 23.60
C GLY A 384 -1.11 17.79 23.83
N VAL A 385 -1.18 18.21 25.09
CA VAL A 385 -0.89 19.59 25.48
C VAL A 385 0.22 19.63 26.53
N ASN A 386 0.88 20.78 26.63
CA ASN A 386 1.94 20.98 27.61
C ASN A 386 1.40 20.78 29.05
N ASN A 387 2.20 20.12 29.89
CA ASN A 387 1.88 19.66 31.25
C ASN A 387 0.90 18.47 31.35
N ASP A 388 0.53 17.83 30.23
CA ASP A 388 0.01 16.48 30.32
C ASP A 388 1.14 15.57 30.84
N HIS A 389 0.84 14.73 31.83
CA HIS A 389 1.77 13.74 32.41
C HIS A 389 1.06 12.43 32.77
N ASP A 390 1.83 11.36 32.93
CA ASP A 390 1.36 10.05 33.41
C ASP A 390 0.24 9.47 32.53
N CYS A 391 -0.91 9.11 33.12
CA CYS A 391 -2.07 8.59 32.38
C CYS A 391 -2.98 9.69 31.79
N THR A 392 -2.53 10.94 31.74
CA THR A 392 -3.31 12.01 31.11
C THR A 392 -3.37 11.74 29.61
N VAL A 393 -4.57 11.78 29.01
CA VAL A 393 -4.77 11.52 27.58
C VAL A 393 -5.64 12.62 26.96
N PRO A 394 -5.43 12.96 25.68
CA PRO A 394 -6.31 13.87 24.96
C PRO A 394 -7.76 13.36 24.95
N ALA A 395 -8.71 14.30 25.06
CA ALA A 395 -10.13 13.99 25.12
C ALA A 395 -10.58 13.14 23.92
N GLY A 396 -11.35 12.08 24.18
CA GLY A 396 -11.86 11.19 23.13
C GLY A 396 -10.85 10.20 22.56
N THR A 397 -9.64 10.09 23.12
CA THR A 397 -8.62 9.12 22.68
C THR A 397 -8.49 7.92 23.63
N SER A 398 -7.73 6.90 23.23
CA SER A 398 -7.54 5.66 24.01
C SER A 398 -6.72 5.88 25.29
N PRO A 399 -6.95 5.09 26.38
CA PRO A 399 -6.23 5.22 27.65
C PRO A 399 -4.70 5.07 27.57
N GLY A 400 -4.18 4.40 26.55
CA GLY A 400 -2.73 4.30 26.31
C GLY A 400 -2.11 5.47 25.55
N ASN A 401 -2.90 6.44 25.05
CA ASN A 401 -2.39 7.60 24.31
C ASN A 401 -1.84 8.68 25.26
N THR A 402 -0.85 8.30 26.05
CA THR A 402 -0.23 9.15 27.06
C THR A 402 0.95 9.95 26.47
N PRO A 403 1.38 11.04 27.13
CA PRO A 403 2.63 11.72 26.81
C PRO A 403 3.81 10.77 26.80
N ALA A 404 3.86 9.81 27.73
CA ALA A 404 4.95 8.85 27.83
C ALA A 404 4.99 7.91 26.62
N ALA A 405 3.83 7.41 26.18
CA ALA A 405 3.71 6.58 24.99
C ALA A 405 4.22 7.30 23.73
N ARG A 406 3.77 8.54 23.49
CA ARG A 406 4.16 9.32 22.30
C ARG A 406 5.63 9.74 22.34
N SER A 407 6.11 10.22 23.50
CA SER A 407 7.49 10.69 23.66
C SER A 407 8.48 9.55 23.53
N SER A 408 8.23 8.43 24.22
CA SER A 408 9.08 7.23 24.10
C SER A 408 9.08 6.70 22.67
N PHE A 409 7.92 6.64 22.00
CA PHE A 409 7.84 6.16 20.61
C PHE A 409 8.69 7.01 19.66
N TYR A 410 8.59 8.34 19.76
CA TYR A 410 9.35 9.25 18.92
C TYR A 410 10.86 9.20 19.23
N GLU A 411 11.23 9.40 20.50
CA GLU A 411 12.64 9.52 20.90
C GLU A 411 13.42 8.22 20.66
N LEU A 412 12.85 7.06 20.99
CA LEU A 412 13.50 5.77 20.75
C LEU A 412 13.66 5.46 19.26
N ASN A 413 12.71 5.86 18.41
CA ASN A 413 12.88 5.74 16.96
C ASN A 413 14.00 6.65 16.46
N LYS A 414 14.13 7.87 16.98
CA LYS A 414 15.15 8.84 16.56
C LYS A 414 16.56 8.44 17.01
N ILE A 415 16.77 7.96 18.24
CA ILE A 415 18.09 7.44 18.63
C ILE A 415 18.45 6.16 17.83
N LYS A 416 17.48 5.28 17.53
CA LYS A 416 17.71 4.14 16.63
C LYS A 416 18.06 4.59 15.21
N GLU A 417 17.44 5.64 14.69
CA GLU A 417 17.77 6.23 13.39
C GLU A 417 19.22 6.74 13.36
N VAL A 418 19.64 7.50 14.38
CA VAL A 418 21.03 7.96 14.54
C VAL A 418 21.99 6.77 14.58
N ALA A 419 21.72 5.78 15.42
CA ALA A 419 22.56 4.60 15.57
C ALA A 419 22.66 3.78 14.26
N ARG A 420 21.55 3.56 13.54
CA ARG A 420 21.55 2.88 12.23
C ARG A 420 22.36 3.65 11.19
N GLY A 421 22.39 4.97 11.27
CA GLY A 421 23.25 5.80 10.41
C GLY A 421 24.72 5.44 10.55
N TRP A 422 25.18 5.10 11.76
CA TRP A 422 26.57 4.72 12.05
C TRP A 422 26.83 3.20 12.00
N LEU A 423 25.83 2.40 12.35
CA LEU A 423 25.86 0.94 12.48
C LEU A 423 24.75 0.26 11.64
N PRO A 424 24.72 0.44 10.32
CA PRO A 424 23.59 0.01 9.49
C PRO A 424 23.36 -1.51 9.47
N SER A 425 24.41 -2.30 9.74
CA SER A 425 24.39 -3.77 9.76
C SER A 425 23.98 -4.39 11.10
N ASN A 426 23.81 -3.61 12.18
CA ASN A 426 23.43 -4.16 13.48
C ASN A 426 21.98 -4.67 13.44
N THR A 427 21.78 -5.96 13.68
CA THR A 427 20.47 -6.63 13.54
C THR A 427 19.47 -6.23 14.63
N TRP A 428 19.92 -5.90 15.85
CA TRP A 428 19.05 -5.42 16.92
C TRP A 428 18.45 -4.05 16.59
N LEU A 429 19.23 -3.17 15.96
CA LEU A 429 18.73 -1.86 15.48
C LEU A 429 17.67 -1.99 14.37
N GLN A 430 17.71 -3.07 13.60
CA GLN A 430 16.71 -3.38 12.57
C GLN A 430 15.47 -4.10 13.13
N GLY A 431 15.57 -4.69 14.33
CA GLY A 431 14.47 -5.34 15.03
C GLY A 431 13.54 -4.35 15.74
N GLN A 432 12.37 -4.85 16.16
CA GLN A 432 11.40 -4.09 16.96
C GLN A 432 11.78 -4.15 18.46
N LEU A 433 11.95 -2.98 19.09
CA LEU A 433 12.17 -2.82 20.52
C LEU A 433 10.84 -2.56 21.22
N THR A 434 10.54 -3.28 22.31
CA THR A 434 9.37 -2.96 23.15
C THR A 434 9.76 -1.95 24.23
N SER A 435 8.98 -0.86 24.33
CA SER A 435 9.06 0.14 25.38
C SER A 435 7.84 0.04 26.28
N ASN A 436 8.07 -0.34 27.54
CA ASN A 436 7.05 -0.34 28.58
C ASN A 436 7.06 1.00 29.30
N VAL A 437 5.96 1.75 29.24
CA VAL A 437 5.84 3.07 29.89
C VAL A 437 4.80 3.03 31.00
N ASN A 438 4.85 4.04 31.87
CA ASN A 438 3.86 4.25 32.92
C ASN A 438 3.73 3.09 33.92
N LEU A 439 4.80 2.34 34.16
CA LEU A 439 4.79 1.24 35.13
C LEU A 439 4.49 1.77 36.54
N SER A 440 3.76 0.98 37.34
CA SER A 440 3.30 1.33 38.70
C SER A 440 4.40 1.24 39.76
N SER A 441 5.50 1.97 39.51
CA SER A 441 6.61 2.24 40.42
C SER A 441 7.08 3.67 40.17
N THR A 442 8.09 4.14 40.90
CA THR A 442 8.51 5.55 40.87
C THR A 442 10.03 5.67 40.94
N CYS A 443 10.59 6.80 40.50
CA CYS A 443 12.00 7.15 40.67
C CYS A 443 13.00 6.15 40.09
N ASN A 444 12.67 5.46 39.00
CA ASN A 444 13.63 4.62 38.28
C ASN A 444 13.22 4.43 36.81
N ALA A 445 14.14 3.90 36.03
CA ALA A 445 13.89 3.26 34.75
C ALA A 445 14.89 2.09 34.64
N PHE A 446 14.65 1.14 33.73
CA PHE A 446 15.60 0.04 33.55
C PHE A 446 15.49 -0.67 32.20
N TRP A 447 16.63 -1.13 31.71
CA TRP A 447 16.79 -2.20 30.75
C TRP A 447 16.79 -3.57 31.43
N ASN A 448 16.13 -4.58 30.83
CA ASN A 448 16.07 -5.94 31.39
C ASN A 448 16.69 -7.04 30.51
N GLY A 449 17.43 -6.67 29.46
CA GLY A 449 17.96 -7.60 28.46
C GLY A 449 17.09 -7.75 27.20
N SER A 450 15.86 -7.21 27.19
CA SER A 450 14.97 -7.29 26.03
C SER A 450 14.07 -6.07 25.81
N THR A 451 13.68 -5.37 26.87
CA THR A 451 12.79 -4.20 26.82
C THR A 451 13.35 -3.05 27.65
N VAL A 452 12.99 -1.83 27.26
CA VAL A 452 13.18 -0.62 28.07
C VAL A 452 11.92 -0.35 28.89
N ASN A 453 12.08 0.09 30.14
CA ASN A 453 11.00 0.12 31.13
C ASN A 453 11.03 1.44 31.91
N PHE A 454 9.92 2.17 31.88
CA PHE A 454 9.82 3.51 32.44
C PHE A 454 8.66 3.63 33.45
N TYR A 455 8.91 4.34 34.53
CA TYR A 455 8.05 4.47 35.71
C TYR A 455 7.25 5.77 35.68
N LYS A 456 6.09 5.74 36.34
CA LYS A 456 5.26 6.93 36.56
C LYS A 456 5.94 7.94 37.47
N SER A 457 5.41 9.17 37.44
CA SER A 457 5.76 10.18 38.43
C SER A 457 5.38 9.72 39.85
N GLY A 458 6.13 10.20 40.84
CA GLY A 458 5.93 9.90 42.26
C GLY A 458 7.24 9.72 43.00
N GLY A 459 7.19 9.58 44.33
CA GLY A 459 8.40 9.48 45.17
C GLY A 459 9.33 10.69 45.11
N GLY A 460 8.85 11.81 44.57
CA GLY A 460 9.60 13.03 44.31
C GLY A 460 10.30 13.11 42.95
N CYS A 461 10.07 12.13 42.08
CA CYS A 461 10.57 12.11 40.70
C CYS A 461 9.46 12.31 39.67
N ARG A 462 9.81 12.88 38.53
CA ARG A 462 8.92 12.96 37.37
C ARG A 462 8.78 11.62 36.68
N ASN A 463 7.81 11.51 35.77
CA ASN A 463 7.63 10.33 34.94
C ASN A 463 8.88 10.11 34.09
N THR A 464 9.54 8.96 34.26
CA THR A 464 10.79 8.66 33.55
C THR A 464 10.54 8.27 32.10
N GLY A 465 9.29 7.99 31.76
CA GLY A 465 8.80 7.74 30.41
C GLY A 465 8.54 9.01 29.61
N GLU A 466 8.98 10.19 30.08
CA GLU A 466 8.77 11.49 29.44
C GLU A 466 10.06 12.35 29.44
N ILE A 467 11.22 11.73 29.69
CA ILE A 467 12.52 12.42 29.79
C ILE A 467 13.47 11.81 28.75
N GLY A 468 13.85 12.62 27.75
CA GLY A 468 14.68 12.25 26.60
C GLY A 468 15.93 11.46 27.00
N ALA A 469 16.70 11.99 27.95
CA ALA A 469 17.97 11.39 28.36
C ALA A 469 17.79 10.05 29.09
N VAL A 470 16.63 9.83 29.73
CA VAL A 470 16.33 8.55 30.38
C VAL A 470 15.97 7.50 29.33
N PHE A 471 15.25 7.88 28.26
CA PHE A 471 15.06 6.99 27.12
C PHE A 471 16.39 6.54 26.53
N ASP A 472 17.28 7.50 26.28
CA ASP A 472 18.59 7.24 25.68
C ASP A 472 19.48 6.39 26.58
N HIS A 473 19.41 6.61 27.90
CA HIS A 473 20.14 5.82 28.88
C HIS A 473 19.69 4.35 28.86
N GLU A 474 18.39 4.08 29.01
CA GLU A 474 17.90 2.70 29.02
C GLU A 474 18.06 2.01 27.66
N TRP A 475 17.92 2.77 26.58
CA TRP A 475 18.23 2.29 25.23
C TRP A 475 19.72 1.99 25.06
N GLY A 476 20.59 2.80 25.67
CA GLY A 476 22.04 2.65 25.63
C GLY A 476 22.52 1.36 26.28
N HIS A 477 21.90 0.92 27.38
CA HIS A 477 22.13 -0.44 27.92
C HIS A 477 21.75 -1.52 26.90
N GLY A 478 20.66 -1.36 26.16
CA GLY A 478 20.29 -2.27 25.08
C GLY A 478 21.32 -2.30 23.95
N MET A 479 21.81 -1.13 23.53
CA MET A 479 22.84 -1.02 22.49
C MET A 479 24.15 -1.69 22.94
N ASP A 480 24.60 -1.47 24.17
CA ASP A 480 25.76 -2.14 24.79
C ASP A 480 25.54 -3.67 24.85
N ASN A 481 24.34 -4.12 25.20
CA ASN A 481 24.03 -5.55 25.28
C ASN A 481 24.05 -6.26 23.91
N PHE A 482 23.79 -5.52 22.82
CA PHE A 482 23.64 -6.02 21.45
C PHE A 482 24.65 -5.40 20.47
N ASP A 483 25.78 -4.93 20.99
CA ASP A 483 26.93 -4.52 20.20
C ASP A 483 27.81 -5.72 19.81
N ALA A 484 29.05 -5.48 19.40
CA ALA A 484 29.96 -6.54 18.97
C ALA A 484 30.50 -7.39 20.14
N ASN A 485 30.56 -6.85 21.36
CA ASN A 485 30.90 -7.61 22.58
C ASN A 485 29.75 -8.53 22.98
N GLY A 486 28.51 -8.14 22.70
CA GLY A 486 27.31 -8.96 22.93
C GLY A 486 26.97 -9.17 24.41
N SER A 487 27.52 -8.32 25.28
CA SER A 487 27.25 -8.29 26.72
C SER A 487 27.53 -6.89 27.25
N LEU A 488 26.83 -6.52 28.33
CA LEU A 488 26.99 -5.22 28.97
C LEU A 488 28.45 -4.97 29.39
N SER A 489 29.00 -3.85 28.94
CA SER A 489 30.31 -3.35 29.33
C SER A 489 30.39 -3.08 30.84
N ASN A 490 31.61 -3.04 31.41
CA ASN A 490 31.80 -2.65 32.80
C ASN A 490 32.42 -1.24 32.94
N SER A 491 31.71 -0.21 33.40
CA SER A 491 30.26 -0.17 33.68
C SER A 491 29.46 0.28 32.47
N SER A 492 28.39 -0.44 32.16
CA SER A 492 27.42 -0.13 31.09
C SER A 492 26.71 1.20 31.30
N GLU A 493 26.68 1.70 32.54
CA GLU A 493 26.18 3.02 32.89
C GLU A 493 26.94 4.13 32.15
N GLY A 494 28.24 3.95 31.90
CA GLY A 494 29.03 4.90 31.11
C GLY A 494 28.60 4.92 29.66
N TYR A 495 28.36 3.76 29.06
CA TYR A 495 27.82 3.64 27.70
C TYR A 495 26.47 4.35 27.59
N ALA A 496 25.57 4.04 28.52
CA ALA A 496 24.21 4.57 28.57
C ALA A 496 24.17 6.09 28.78
N ASP A 497 25.02 6.64 29.68
CA ASP A 497 25.13 8.09 29.88
C ASP A 497 25.65 8.79 28.62
N ILE A 498 26.66 8.21 27.94
CA ILE A 498 27.23 8.79 26.71
C ILE A 498 26.18 8.89 25.60
N ALA A 499 25.32 7.87 25.44
CA ALA A 499 24.23 7.89 24.46
C ALA A 499 23.31 9.10 24.66
N GLY A 500 22.93 9.40 25.91
CA GLY A 500 22.07 10.54 26.25
C GLY A 500 22.75 11.89 26.05
N ILE A 501 23.95 12.09 26.58
CA ILE A 501 24.62 13.41 26.53
C ILE A 501 25.02 13.81 25.11
N LEU A 502 25.39 12.84 24.25
CA LEU A 502 25.81 13.13 22.88
C LEU A 502 24.65 13.36 21.92
N ARG A 503 23.52 12.67 22.08
CA ARG A 503 22.34 12.89 21.24
C ARG A 503 21.61 14.17 21.64
N LEU A 504 21.45 14.43 22.93
CA LEU A 504 20.73 15.61 23.43
C LEU A 504 21.61 16.86 23.57
N GLN A 505 22.93 16.70 23.39
CA GLN A 505 23.93 17.76 23.54
C GLN A 505 23.84 18.51 24.88
N THR A 506 23.61 17.75 25.96
CA THR A 506 23.47 18.28 27.33
C THR A 506 24.31 17.45 28.29
N SER A 507 24.94 18.12 29.27
CA SER A 507 25.75 17.44 30.27
C SER A 507 24.91 16.72 31.33
N CYS A 508 23.69 17.21 31.57
CA CYS A 508 22.81 16.68 32.60
C CYS A 508 22.01 15.47 32.11
N VAL A 509 22.32 14.27 32.64
CA VAL A 509 21.59 13.05 32.31
C VAL A 509 20.27 13.04 33.07
N GLY A 510 19.19 13.30 32.33
CA GLY A 510 17.82 13.24 32.85
C GLY A 510 17.36 14.53 33.52
N TYR A 511 17.76 15.71 33.04
CA TYR A 511 17.30 16.98 33.60
C TYR A 511 15.79 16.95 33.89
N GLY A 512 15.38 17.39 35.08
CA GLY A 512 13.98 17.33 35.54
C GLY A 512 13.60 16.03 36.26
N PHE A 513 14.47 15.02 36.35
CA PHE A 513 14.19 13.76 37.03
C PHE A 513 13.74 13.97 38.48
N PHE A 514 14.50 14.72 39.28
CA PHE A 514 14.17 15.02 40.67
C PHE A 514 13.36 16.31 40.78
N GLN A 515 12.06 16.17 41.03
CA GLN A 515 11.12 17.28 41.11
C GLN A 515 11.06 17.88 42.52
N THR A 516 10.94 17.03 43.55
CA THR A 516 10.76 17.47 44.94
C THR A 516 11.77 16.87 45.91
N THR A 517 12.64 15.96 45.45
CA THR A 517 13.66 15.32 46.26
C THR A 517 14.89 16.21 46.41
N ASP A 518 15.01 16.90 47.55
CA ASP A 518 16.21 17.67 47.89
C ASP A 518 17.24 16.79 48.59
N THR A 519 18.45 16.72 48.01
CA THR A 519 19.59 15.98 48.58
C THR A 519 20.66 16.91 49.16
N GLY A 520 20.36 18.21 49.30
CA GLY A 520 21.23 19.22 49.90
C GLY A 520 22.00 20.08 48.89
N CYS A 521 21.70 19.95 47.59
CA CYS A 521 22.37 20.71 46.52
C CYS A 521 21.53 21.88 45.95
N GLY A 522 20.36 22.15 46.55
CA GLY A 522 19.49 23.26 46.17
C GLY A 522 18.72 23.05 44.88
N LEU A 523 17.98 24.07 44.46
CA LEU A 523 17.18 24.06 43.23
C LEU A 523 18.03 24.37 42.00
N THR A 524 17.59 23.87 40.85
CA THR A 524 18.11 24.30 39.55
C THR A 524 17.88 25.81 39.32
N PRO A 525 18.68 26.47 38.47
CA PRO A 525 18.54 27.90 38.19
C PRO A 525 17.14 28.32 37.71
N ASP A 526 16.42 27.42 37.02
CA ASP A 526 15.04 27.66 36.56
C ASP A 526 13.96 27.36 37.61
N GLY A 527 14.34 26.85 38.79
CA GLY A 527 13.43 26.52 39.89
C GLY A 527 12.55 25.29 39.65
N THR A 528 12.80 24.50 38.59
CA THR A 528 11.90 23.40 38.18
C THR A 528 12.29 22.03 38.75
N GLY A 529 13.43 21.89 39.42
CA GLY A 529 13.82 20.63 40.07
C GLY A 529 14.97 20.82 41.06
N TYR A 530 15.31 19.76 41.78
CA TYR A 530 16.39 19.76 42.76
C TYR A 530 17.65 19.15 42.17
N ASN A 531 18.76 19.87 42.35
CA ASN A 531 20.07 19.43 41.94
C ASN A 531 20.50 18.15 42.67
N GLN A 532 21.18 17.26 41.95
CA GLN A 532 21.60 15.97 42.49
C GLN A 532 22.94 16.05 43.25
N GLN A 533 23.00 15.33 44.36
CA GLN A 533 24.20 15.08 45.18
C GLN A 533 24.85 13.74 44.78
N GLU A 534 25.93 13.77 44.01
CA GLU A 534 26.44 12.57 43.34
C GLU A 534 27.32 11.68 44.21
N SER A 535 27.96 12.28 45.22
CA SER A 535 28.71 11.51 46.22
C SER A 535 27.80 10.58 47.02
N GLN A 536 26.51 10.95 47.18
CA GLN A 536 25.53 10.22 47.98
C GLN A 536 26.05 9.89 49.41
N VAL A 537 26.96 10.72 49.94
CA VAL A 537 27.52 10.63 51.29
C VAL A 537 27.17 11.91 52.04
N ALA A 538 26.47 11.78 53.16
CA ALA A 538 26.12 12.90 54.02
C ALA A 538 27.38 13.70 54.42
N GLY A 539 27.41 14.99 54.09
CA GLY A 539 28.51 15.92 54.42
C GLY A 539 29.68 15.96 53.42
N GLN A 540 29.65 15.20 52.33
CA GLN A 540 30.59 15.39 51.20
C GLN A 540 29.92 16.25 50.13
N SER A 541 30.60 17.27 49.62
CA SER A 541 30.13 18.04 48.46
C SER A 541 30.47 17.29 47.17
N TRP A 542 29.48 16.86 46.40
CA TRP A 542 29.59 16.60 44.96
C TRP A 542 28.25 16.98 44.34
N CYS A 543 27.92 18.26 44.50
CA CYS A 543 26.66 18.82 44.07
C CYS A 543 26.74 19.24 42.62
N ASN A 544 25.85 18.74 41.78
CA ASN A 544 25.68 19.29 40.43
C ASN A 544 24.95 20.62 40.56
N LEU A 545 25.48 21.70 40.01
CA LEU A 545 24.95 23.05 40.26
C LEU A 545 23.78 23.43 39.34
N ARG A 546 23.57 22.67 38.27
CA ARG A 546 22.57 22.94 37.23
C ARG A 546 21.94 21.66 36.65
N CYS A 547 21.89 20.58 37.42
CA CYS A 547 21.36 19.31 36.96
C CYS A 547 20.40 18.70 37.98
N SER A 548 19.10 18.81 37.69
CA SER A 548 18.04 18.08 38.40
C SER A 548 17.84 16.65 37.90
N GLY A 549 18.78 16.16 37.08
CA GLY A 549 18.82 14.77 36.62
C GLY A 549 19.53 13.84 37.57
N VAL A 550 19.82 12.63 37.09
CA VAL A 550 20.45 11.57 37.90
C VAL A 550 21.93 11.86 38.13
N ARG A 551 22.61 12.52 37.18
CA ARG A 551 24.05 12.80 37.18
C ARG A 551 24.42 13.83 36.11
N ASP A 552 25.59 14.45 36.27
CA ASP A 552 26.13 15.46 35.33
C ASP A 552 27.47 14.98 34.75
N ALA A 553 27.66 15.19 33.45
CA ALA A 553 28.90 14.92 32.74
C ALA A 553 29.84 16.13 32.73
N ASP A 554 29.37 17.31 33.11
CA ASP A 554 30.21 18.50 33.22
C ASP A 554 30.70 18.69 34.67
N TRP A 555 31.91 18.21 34.97
CA TRP A 555 32.54 18.42 36.27
C TRP A 555 32.80 19.91 36.60
N ALA A 556 32.84 20.79 35.58
CA ALA A 556 32.95 22.22 35.84
C ALA A 556 31.65 22.83 36.36
N ALA A 557 30.54 22.12 36.19
CA ALA A 557 29.23 22.44 36.72
C ALA A 557 28.96 21.73 38.06
N SER A 558 29.96 21.17 38.74
CA SER A 558 29.82 20.56 40.07
C SER A 558 30.55 21.33 41.18
N ALA A 559 30.18 21.06 42.43
CA ALA A 559 30.88 21.49 43.64
C ALA A 559 31.28 20.26 44.47
N PRO A 560 32.59 19.92 44.58
CA PRO A 560 33.74 20.66 44.05
C PRO A 560 33.81 20.61 42.52
N ASN A 561 34.39 21.65 41.95
CA ASN A 561 34.66 21.79 40.52
C ASN A 561 36.01 21.11 40.22
N ILE A 562 36.02 19.78 40.28
CA ILE A 562 37.19 18.94 39.98
C ILE A 562 36.77 17.73 39.14
N PRO A 563 37.59 17.29 38.17
CA PRO A 563 37.31 16.08 37.39
C PRO A 563 37.19 14.84 38.27
N ALA A 564 36.19 13.98 38.00
CA ALA A 564 36.06 12.69 38.65
C ALA A 564 37.13 11.72 38.13
N THR A 565 37.83 11.07 39.04
CA THR A 565 38.79 10.00 38.76
C THR A 565 38.39 8.76 39.55
N PRO A 566 38.87 7.57 39.15
CA PRO A 566 38.62 6.35 39.92
C PRO A 566 39.08 6.41 41.39
N GLN A 567 39.99 7.34 41.72
CA GLN A 567 40.52 7.55 43.07
C GLN A 567 39.74 8.59 43.88
N ASN A 568 39.35 9.73 43.28
CA ASN A 568 38.78 10.85 44.04
C ASN A 568 37.25 10.80 44.15
N PHE A 569 36.56 10.09 43.25
CA PHE A 569 35.11 10.02 43.21
C PHE A 569 34.62 8.69 43.80
N THR A 570 34.03 8.75 44.99
CA THR A 570 33.54 7.55 45.69
C THR A 570 32.15 7.77 46.26
N CYS A 571 31.17 6.99 45.81
CA CYS A 571 29.83 6.94 46.41
C CYS A 571 29.63 5.62 47.19
N LYS A 572 28.85 5.64 48.28
CA LYS A 572 28.70 4.51 49.24
C LYS A 572 27.38 3.72 49.15
N MET A 573 26.47 4.04 48.24
CA MET A 573 25.09 3.49 48.27
C MET A 573 24.95 1.97 48.04
N CYS A 574 26.02 1.21 47.81
CA CYS A 574 25.95 -0.26 47.78
C CYS A 574 27.14 -0.88 48.51
N SER A 575 26.87 -1.78 49.46
CA SER A 575 27.85 -2.45 50.33
C SER A 575 28.74 -3.49 49.62
N SER A 576 28.58 -3.67 48.30
CA SER A 576 29.42 -4.49 47.42
C SER A 576 29.33 -3.98 45.97
N GLY A 577 30.45 -3.55 45.37
CA GLY A 577 30.48 -3.01 44.01
C GLY A 577 31.08 -3.99 42.99
N SER A 578 30.42 -4.13 41.83
CA SER A 578 30.90 -4.91 40.67
C SER A 578 31.52 -4.05 39.57
N GLY A 579 31.46 -2.71 39.71
CA GLY A 579 32.05 -1.77 38.77
C GLY A 579 33.58 -1.74 38.83
N PRO A 580 34.24 -1.02 37.90
CA PRO A 580 35.66 -0.72 38.00
C PRO A 580 36.05 -0.22 39.41
N CYS A 581 37.21 -0.67 39.90
CA CYS A 581 37.70 -0.44 41.26
C CYS A 581 36.77 -0.97 42.39
N SER A 582 35.95 -2.00 42.13
CA SER A 582 34.94 -2.52 43.07
C SER A 582 33.96 -1.44 43.56
N LYS A 583 33.76 -0.39 42.75
CA LYS A 583 32.80 0.67 43.02
C LYS A 583 31.41 0.24 42.57
N GLN A 584 30.42 0.97 43.06
CA GLN A 584 29.06 0.86 42.54
C GLN A 584 29.07 1.30 41.05
N VAL A 585 28.40 0.53 40.20
CA VAL A 585 28.48 0.65 38.73
C VAL A 585 28.11 2.04 38.19
N HIS A 586 27.08 2.68 38.73
CA HIS A 586 26.61 4.02 38.34
C HIS A 586 27.66 5.10 38.66
N CYS A 587 28.34 4.97 39.80
CA CYS A 587 29.39 5.90 40.20
C CYS A 587 30.71 5.67 39.46
N ALA A 588 31.00 4.41 39.12
CA ALA A 588 32.18 4.03 38.34
C ALA A 588 32.14 4.56 36.89
N ALA A 589 30.96 4.94 36.39
CA ALA A 589 30.78 5.55 35.07
C ALA A 589 31.20 7.02 35.00
N SER A 590 31.32 7.72 36.14
CA SER A 590 31.57 9.18 36.17
C SER A 590 32.84 9.61 35.42
N PRO A 591 34.01 8.97 35.63
CA PRO A 591 35.23 9.34 34.88
C PRO A 591 35.05 9.22 33.36
N VAL A 592 34.30 8.22 32.91
CA VAL A 592 34.12 7.89 31.49
C VAL A 592 33.13 8.84 30.82
N ARG A 593 31.97 9.10 31.43
CA ARG A 593 30.98 10.04 30.85
C ARG A 593 31.53 11.47 30.82
N GLN A 594 32.31 11.86 31.84
CA GLN A 594 32.96 13.17 31.87
C GLN A 594 34.05 13.27 30.82
N ALA A 595 34.83 12.21 30.58
CA ALA A 595 35.79 12.18 29.47
C ALA A 595 35.10 12.35 28.10
N ALA A 596 33.96 11.67 27.87
CA ALA A 596 33.21 11.83 26.63
C ALA A 596 32.67 13.26 26.45
N TRP A 597 32.16 13.89 27.52
CA TRP A 597 31.70 15.28 27.48
C TRP A 597 32.85 16.27 27.26
N ASP A 598 33.97 16.06 27.94
CA ASP A 598 35.16 16.89 27.79
C ASP A 598 35.75 16.80 26.38
N LEU A 599 35.71 15.62 25.75
CA LEU A 599 36.15 15.46 24.37
C LEU A 599 35.43 16.44 23.45
N VAL A 600 34.09 16.48 23.51
CA VAL A 600 33.28 17.28 22.59
C VAL A 600 33.14 18.75 22.99
N THR A 601 33.28 19.09 24.27
CA THR A 601 33.08 20.47 24.76
C THR A 601 34.37 21.24 25.00
N ARG A 602 35.49 20.55 25.24
CA ARG A 602 36.78 21.17 25.60
C ARG A 602 37.89 20.78 24.64
N ASP A 603 38.09 19.50 24.40
CA ASP A 603 39.33 19.03 23.78
C ASP A 603 39.29 19.13 22.25
N LEU A 604 38.14 18.88 21.61
CA LEU A 604 37.95 19.12 20.17
C LEU A 604 37.71 20.60 19.82
N THR A 605 37.20 21.38 20.76
CA THR A 605 36.94 22.83 20.56
C THR A 605 38.21 23.66 20.76
N ALA A 606 39.21 23.12 21.46
CA ALA A 606 40.52 23.74 21.63
C ALA A 606 41.44 23.56 20.42
N ALA A 607 42.53 24.32 20.39
CA ALA A 607 43.61 24.14 19.43
C ALA A 607 44.27 22.75 19.61
N PRO A 608 44.65 22.04 18.53
CA PRO A 608 44.72 22.52 17.13
C PRO A 608 43.42 22.38 16.31
N PHE A 609 42.39 21.71 16.82
CA PHE A 609 41.20 21.34 16.05
C PHE A 609 40.23 22.49 15.83
N ASN A 610 39.98 23.31 16.86
CA ASN A 610 39.10 24.49 16.81
C ASN A 610 37.70 24.15 16.23
N TYR A 611 37.19 22.96 16.51
CA TYR A 611 35.86 22.57 16.05
C TYR A 611 34.78 23.41 16.72
N ASN A 612 33.76 23.77 15.96
CA ASN A 612 32.53 24.29 16.55
C ASN A 612 31.75 23.13 17.21
N SER A 613 30.69 23.45 17.95
CA SER A 613 29.86 22.45 18.63
C SER A 613 29.35 21.37 17.66
N ASN A 614 28.88 21.76 16.48
CA ASN A 614 28.34 20.83 15.49
C ASN A 614 29.38 19.79 15.06
N ASP A 615 30.60 20.21 14.72
CA ASP A 615 31.68 19.33 14.31
C ASP A 615 32.11 18.39 15.45
N ALA A 616 32.26 18.93 16.66
CA ALA A 616 32.69 18.18 17.83
C ALA A 616 31.67 17.07 18.22
N PHE A 617 30.38 17.39 18.23
CA PHE A 617 29.33 16.40 18.53
C PHE A 617 29.15 15.37 17.41
N LEU A 618 29.36 15.73 16.13
CA LEU A 618 29.36 14.78 15.03
C LEU A 618 30.48 13.73 15.18
N LEU A 619 31.70 14.18 15.49
CA LEU A 619 32.82 13.29 15.78
C LEU A 619 32.59 12.47 17.06
N GLY A 620 32.10 13.09 18.13
CA GLY A 620 31.77 12.39 19.37
C GLY A 620 30.77 11.25 19.15
N ASN A 621 29.68 11.50 18.42
CA ASN A 621 28.69 10.47 18.07
C ASN A 621 29.32 9.34 17.22
N LYS A 622 30.15 9.68 16.22
CA LYS A 622 30.88 8.70 15.41
C LYS A 622 31.74 7.78 16.30
N LEU A 623 32.62 8.36 17.13
CA LEU A 623 33.52 7.60 18.00
C LEU A 623 32.74 6.74 18.99
N PHE A 624 31.66 7.28 19.55
CA PHE A 624 30.80 6.52 20.46
C PHE A 624 30.20 5.30 19.77
N TYR A 625 29.46 5.47 18.67
CA TYR A 625 28.77 4.34 18.04
C TYR A 625 29.74 3.32 17.42
N GLN A 626 30.83 3.77 16.80
CA GLN A 626 31.75 2.88 16.11
C GLN A 626 32.83 2.30 17.03
N GLY A 627 33.20 3.03 18.08
CA GLY A 627 34.29 2.68 18.99
C GLY A 627 33.85 2.10 20.32
N SER A 628 32.56 2.04 20.65
CA SER A 628 32.15 1.48 21.95
C SER A 628 31.74 0.01 21.86
N GLY A 629 31.58 -0.52 20.64
CA GLY A 629 30.94 -1.82 20.42
C GLY A 629 31.71 -3.05 20.90
N ASN A 630 32.97 -2.92 21.33
CA ASN A 630 33.80 -4.01 21.83
C ASN A 630 34.42 -3.66 23.20
N VAL A 631 33.79 -2.75 23.93
CA VAL A 631 34.25 -2.34 25.27
C VAL A 631 33.80 -3.38 26.29
N GLY A 632 34.73 -4.18 26.80
CA GLY A 632 34.45 -5.10 27.89
C GLY A 632 34.48 -4.40 29.25
N THR A 633 35.41 -3.48 29.45
CA THR A 633 35.53 -2.66 30.66
C THR A 633 36.09 -1.31 30.26
N TRP A 634 35.49 -0.20 30.66
CA TRP A 634 35.90 1.12 30.15
C TRP A 634 37.32 1.53 30.54
N HIS A 635 37.79 1.12 31.72
CA HIS A 635 39.15 1.38 32.21
C HIS A 635 39.60 0.33 33.23
N ALA A 636 40.91 0.10 33.31
CA ALA A 636 41.52 -0.76 34.32
C ALA A 636 41.77 0.03 35.62
N CYS A 637 41.77 -0.69 36.74
CA CYS A 637 42.01 -0.08 38.05
C CYS A 637 42.64 -1.07 39.03
N ASN A 638 43.64 -0.59 39.78
CA ASN A 638 44.26 -1.32 40.88
C ASN A 638 44.03 -0.58 42.20
N CYS A 639 43.06 -1.05 42.98
CA CYS A 639 42.69 -0.46 44.26
C CYS A 639 43.80 -0.53 45.31
N THR A 640 44.67 -1.53 45.24
CA THR A 640 45.78 -1.72 46.21
C THR A 640 46.91 -0.76 45.93
N ALA A 641 47.19 -0.49 44.65
CA ALA A 641 48.22 0.45 44.22
C ALA A 641 47.72 1.90 44.08
N GLY A 642 46.40 2.12 44.11
CA GLY A 642 45.79 3.43 43.91
C GLY A 642 45.90 3.97 42.48
N THR A 643 46.10 3.09 41.48
CA THR A 643 46.32 3.47 40.09
C THR A 643 45.17 3.04 39.18
N SER A 644 44.99 3.73 38.06
CA SER A 644 44.05 3.39 36.98
C SER A 644 44.65 3.74 35.64
N ASP A 645 44.24 3.04 34.58
CA ASP A 645 44.71 3.28 33.22
C ASP A 645 43.71 2.80 32.16
N GLY A 646 43.91 3.26 30.93
CA GLY A 646 43.13 2.91 29.75
C GLY A 646 43.81 1.93 28.81
N CYS A 647 44.91 1.27 29.20
CA CYS A 647 45.80 0.58 28.25
C CYS A 647 45.27 -0.78 27.75
N GLY A 648 44.21 -1.31 28.36
CA GLY A 648 43.61 -2.58 27.95
C GLY A 648 43.05 -2.50 26.52
N ALA A 649 43.24 -3.55 25.72
CA ALA A 649 42.74 -3.59 24.34
C ALA A 649 41.21 -3.40 24.28
N THR A 650 40.46 -3.85 25.29
CA THR A 650 39.00 -3.71 25.39
C THR A 650 38.56 -2.51 26.23
N ASN A 651 39.49 -1.60 26.56
CA ASN A 651 39.19 -0.36 27.29
C ASN A 651 38.68 0.72 26.34
N GLY A 652 37.81 1.60 26.85
CA GLY A 652 37.16 2.62 26.04
C GLY A 652 38.14 3.55 25.33
N TYR A 653 39.22 3.96 26.01
CA TYR A 653 40.29 4.78 25.41
C TYR A 653 40.87 4.11 24.15
N MET A 654 41.32 2.85 24.25
CA MET A 654 41.92 2.14 23.12
C MET A 654 40.90 1.86 22.01
N GLN A 655 39.64 1.58 22.35
CA GLN A 655 38.59 1.34 21.37
C GLN A 655 38.18 2.62 20.62
N TRP A 656 38.18 3.77 21.29
CA TRP A 656 37.93 5.06 20.65
C TRP A 656 39.10 5.52 19.79
N LEU A 657 40.34 5.26 20.21
CA LEU A 657 41.50 5.43 19.34
C LEU A 657 41.39 4.54 18.09
N ALA A 658 41.02 3.27 18.25
CA ALA A 658 40.84 2.36 17.12
C ALA A 658 39.73 2.81 16.15
N ALA A 659 38.68 3.47 16.64
CA ALA A 659 37.61 4.03 15.80
C ALA A 659 37.99 5.38 15.15
N ASP A 660 38.98 6.08 15.71
CA ASP A 660 39.53 7.32 15.17
C ASP A 660 40.64 7.07 14.14
N ASP A 661 41.40 5.99 14.33
CA ASP A 661 42.53 5.55 13.50
C ASP A 661 42.18 5.45 12.00
N ASP A 662 43.09 5.95 11.16
CA ASP A 662 42.85 6.10 9.72
C ASP A 662 43.54 5.05 8.85
N ASN A 663 44.57 4.38 9.37
CA ASN A 663 45.49 3.58 8.58
C ASN A 663 45.84 2.20 9.20
N GLY A 664 45.28 1.86 10.36
CA GLY A 664 45.55 0.63 11.11
C GLY A 664 46.77 0.71 12.04
N ASN A 665 47.34 1.89 12.29
CA ASN A 665 48.60 2.07 13.00
C ASN A 665 48.54 3.17 14.08
N LEU A 666 47.99 2.81 15.24
CA LEU A 666 47.97 3.69 16.42
C LEU A 666 49.34 4.25 16.86
N ALA A 667 50.46 3.65 16.42
CA ALA A 667 51.80 4.10 16.80
C ALA A 667 52.27 5.37 16.07
N ASP A 668 51.73 5.68 14.89
CA ASP A 668 51.98 6.96 14.20
C ASP A 668 50.94 8.04 14.50
N GLY A 669 49.96 7.70 15.34
CA GLY A 669 48.92 8.59 15.82
C GLY A 669 47.58 8.32 15.16
N THR A 670 46.54 8.98 15.66
CA THR A 670 45.21 9.02 15.02
C THR A 670 44.85 10.48 14.75
N PRO A 671 43.89 10.79 13.87
CA PRO A 671 43.56 12.16 13.51
C PRO A 671 43.27 13.07 14.72
N HIS A 672 42.65 12.53 15.78
CA HIS A 672 42.24 13.24 16.99
C HIS A 672 42.86 12.68 18.28
N MET A 673 43.97 11.91 18.19
CA MET A 673 44.56 11.19 19.33
C MET A 673 44.84 12.09 20.53
N THR A 674 45.35 13.30 20.31
CA THR A 674 45.70 14.23 21.41
C THR A 674 44.47 14.74 22.15
N ALA A 675 43.35 14.96 21.48
CA ALA A 675 42.08 15.35 22.12
C ALA A 675 41.48 14.18 22.91
N ILE A 676 41.46 12.98 22.31
CA ILE A 676 41.00 11.75 22.99
C ILE A 676 41.85 11.47 24.23
N TYR A 677 43.18 11.59 24.11
CA TYR A 677 44.09 11.46 25.25
C TYR A 677 43.83 12.52 26.32
N ALA A 678 43.74 13.80 25.96
CA ALA A 678 43.51 14.87 26.93
C ALA A 678 42.22 14.64 27.73
N ALA A 679 41.14 14.25 27.04
CA ALA A 679 39.86 13.90 27.64
C ALA A 679 39.99 12.77 28.67
N TYR A 680 40.50 11.60 28.28
CA TYR A 680 40.61 10.45 29.17
C TYR A 680 41.68 10.65 30.26
N ASN A 681 42.76 11.38 29.98
CA ASN A 681 43.87 11.57 30.91
C ASN A 681 43.49 12.49 32.06
N ARG A 682 42.63 13.49 31.81
CA ARG A 682 42.06 14.35 32.87
C ARG A 682 41.30 13.55 33.93
N HIS A 683 40.81 12.38 33.56
CA HIS A 683 40.07 11.46 34.42
C HIS A 683 40.89 10.24 34.90
N ASN A 684 42.22 10.22 34.68
CA ASN A 684 43.14 9.12 35.00
C ASN A 684 42.74 7.76 34.36
N ILE A 685 42.16 7.79 33.16
CA ILE A 685 41.69 6.58 32.45
C ILE A 685 42.25 6.47 31.02
N ALA A 686 43.29 7.25 30.69
CA ALA A 686 44.00 7.14 29.42
C ALA A 686 45.17 6.14 29.49
N CYS A 687 45.77 5.86 28.35
CA CYS A 687 47.08 5.20 28.24
C CYS A 687 48.09 6.15 27.59
N SER A 688 49.29 6.27 28.16
CA SER A 688 50.37 7.12 27.61
C SER A 688 51.18 6.46 26.50
N THR A 689 50.89 5.20 26.17
CA THR A 689 51.58 4.42 25.15
C THR A 689 50.55 3.83 24.18
N PRO A 690 50.64 4.09 22.85
CA PRO A 690 51.66 4.92 22.18
C PRO A 690 51.59 6.40 22.58
N ALA A 691 52.67 7.15 22.30
CA ALA A 691 52.77 8.55 22.66
C ALA A 691 51.68 9.37 21.94
N PRO A 692 50.86 10.17 22.65
CA PRO A 692 49.74 10.89 22.05
C PRO A 692 50.23 11.85 20.95
N THR A 693 49.88 11.53 19.70
CA THR A 693 50.29 12.28 18.51
C THR A 693 49.12 12.32 17.55
N ASN A 694 48.82 13.50 16.98
CA ASN A 694 47.87 13.55 15.87
C ASN A 694 48.59 13.07 14.61
N GLY A 695 48.08 12.02 14.00
CA GLY A 695 48.64 11.37 12.82
C GLY A 695 47.56 11.07 11.80
N GLY A 696 47.96 10.75 10.58
CA GLY A 696 47.01 10.35 9.54
C GLY A 696 46.24 11.49 8.87
N CYS A 697 45.46 11.13 7.85
CA CYS A 697 44.53 12.02 7.11
C CYS A 697 45.10 13.32 6.52
N ALA A 698 46.41 13.44 6.31
CA ALA A 698 47.02 14.65 5.73
C ALA A 698 46.52 14.99 4.31
N ALA A 699 46.04 13.99 3.56
CA ALA A 699 45.41 14.14 2.25
C ALA A 699 43.87 14.19 2.29
N GLY A 700 43.29 14.13 3.50
CA GLY A 700 41.84 14.19 3.70
C GLY A 700 41.26 15.59 3.50
N PRO A 701 39.93 15.71 3.51
CA PRO A 701 39.27 16.99 3.34
C PRO A 701 39.57 17.92 4.52
N THR A 702 39.94 19.16 4.23
CA THR A 702 40.24 20.17 5.27
C THR A 702 39.33 21.39 5.22
N ALA A 703 38.59 21.60 4.12
CA ALA A 703 37.67 22.71 3.95
C ALA A 703 36.21 22.26 4.09
N ALA A 704 35.45 22.98 4.91
CA ALA A 704 34.01 22.80 5.03
C ALA A 704 33.30 23.15 3.71
N PRO A 705 32.38 22.31 3.21
CA PRO A 705 31.59 22.63 2.04
C PRO A 705 30.56 23.71 2.39
N THR A 706 30.19 24.54 1.41
CA THR A 706 29.07 25.48 1.56
C THR A 706 27.80 24.79 1.09
N THR A 707 26.83 24.57 1.99
CA THR A 707 25.58 23.85 1.69
C THR A 707 24.41 24.81 1.50
N THR A 708 23.54 24.50 0.54
CA THR A 708 22.22 25.11 0.35
C THR A 708 21.14 24.05 0.50
N ALA A 709 20.07 24.35 1.24
CA ALA A 709 18.90 23.48 1.42
C ALA A 709 17.67 24.16 0.82
N THR A 710 17.16 23.63 -0.29
CA THR A 710 16.01 24.17 -1.01
C THR A 710 14.77 23.36 -0.64
N PRO A 711 13.75 23.95 0.04
CA PRO A 711 12.53 23.25 0.38
C PRO A 711 11.70 22.99 -0.89
N GLY A 712 11.13 21.79 -0.99
CA GLY A 712 10.10 21.41 -1.94
C GLY A 712 8.86 20.89 -1.22
N ASP A 713 7.94 20.32 -1.98
CA ASP A 713 6.75 19.66 -1.45
C ASP A 713 7.12 18.25 -0.95
N SER A 714 7.02 17.99 0.36
CA SER A 714 7.45 16.73 1.00
C SER A 714 8.89 16.30 0.64
N GLN A 715 9.76 17.25 0.29
CA GLN A 715 11.16 16.98 -0.02
C GLN A 715 12.07 18.18 0.33
N VAL A 716 13.36 17.92 0.54
CA VAL A 716 14.41 18.96 0.56
C VAL A 716 15.51 18.60 -0.42
N SER A 717 15.80 19.49 -1.37
CA SER A 717 16.94 19.35 -2.27
C SER A 717 18.16 20.08 -1.72
N LEU A 718 19.23 19.34 -1.48
CA LEU A 718 20.50 19.82 -0.97
C LEU A 718 21.54 19.88 -2.09
N SER A 719 22.34 20.94 -2.11
CA SER A 719 23.51 21.09 -2.98
C SER A 719 24.65 21.74 -2.20
N TRP A 720 25.89 21.41 -2.51
CA TRP A 720 27.05 22.01 -1.85
C TRP A 720 28.27 22.17 -2.75
N THR A 721 29.25 22.93 -2.29
CA THR A 721 30.55 23.05 -2.98
C THR A 721 31.40 21.80 -2.77
N ALA A 722 32.16 21.38 -3.78
CA ALA A 722 33.12 20.30 -3.62
C ALA A 722 34.27 20.71 -2.66
N SER A 723 34.67 19.81 -1.77
CA SER A 723 35.83 19.97 -0.89
C SER A 723 37.02 19.18 -1.43
N ALA A 724 38.19 19.83 -1.57
CA ALA A 724 39.41 19.14 -1.98
C ALA A 724 39.77 18.01 -0.99
N GLY A 725 40.17 16.85 -1.51
CA GLY A 725 40.46 15.66 -0.71
C GLY A 725 39.22 14.84 -0.32
N ALA A 726 38.00 15.24 -0.67
CA ALA A 726 36.78 14.46 -0.41
C ALA A 726 36.45 13.50 -1.56
N SER A 727 36.22 12.23 -1.23
CA SER A 727 35.68 11.20 -2.14
C SER A 727 34.19 10.92 -1.88
N GLN A 728 33.68 11.35 -0.73
CA GLN A 728 32.28 11.20 -0.33
C GLN A 728 31.83 12.33 0.60
N TYR A 729 30.53 12.45 0.79
CA TYR A 729 29.88 13.39 1.68
C TYR A 729 28.83 12.67 2.52
N TRP A 730 28.90 12.84 3.84
CA TRP A 730 27.85 12.37 4.75
C TRP A 730 26.79 13.45 4.90
N VAL A 731 25.54 13.11 4.59
CA VAL A 731 24.41 13.99 4.82
C VAL A 731 23.85 13.68 6.21
N MET A 732 24.06 14.62 7.13
CA MET A 732 23.63 14.54 8.51
C MET A 732 22.34 15.35 8.67
N LYS A 733 21.25 14.70 9.08
CA LYS A 733 19.92 15.29 9.25
C LYS A 733 19.53 15.31 10.72
N THR A 734 18.88 16.37 11.15
CA THR A 734 18.16 16.42 12.43
C THR A 734 16.89 17.25 12.29
N GLU A 735 16.03 17.14 13.28
CA GLU A 735 14.75 17.83 13.34
C GLU A 735 14.33 18.02 14.80
N GLY A 736 13.27 18.81 14.99
CA GLY A 736 12.75 19.09 16.32
C GLY A 736 13.27 20.39 16.91
N PHE A 737 12.93 20.61 18.17
CA PHE A 737 12.98 21.93 18.80
C PHE A 737 14.40 22.50 18.94
N ALA A 738 15.41 21.65 19.08
CA ALA A 738 16.80 22.06 19.22
C ALA A 738 17.51 22.25 17.86
N GLY A 739 16.95 21.70 16.77
CA GLY A 739 17.49 21.81 15.41
C GLY A 739 18.96 21.40 15.35
N CYS A 740 19.82 22.30 14.90
CA CYS A 740 21.26 22.07 14.80
C CYS A 740 21.95 21.68 16.12
N ASP A 741 21.37 22.00 17.28
CA ASP A 741 21.92 21.68 18.60
C ASP A 741 21.38 20.35 19.14
N PHE A 742 21.07 19.42 18.23
CA PHE A 742 20.58 18.09 18.52
C PHE A 742 21.34 17.02 17.72
N GLY A 743 21.25 15.77 18.17
CA GLY A 743 21.83 14.61 17.51
C GLY A 743 21.36 14.48 16.08
N LYS A 744 22.28 14.11 15.18
CA LYS A 744 22.04 14.03 13.74
C LYS A 744 22.15 12.59 13.26
N ALA A 745 21.17 12.13 12.50
CA ALA A 745 21.23 10.87 11.79
C ALA A 745 21.97 11.04 10.48
N ARG A 746 22.84 10.07 10.14
CA ARG A 746 23.45 9.99 8.81
C ARG A 746 22.43 9.37 7.86
N VAL A 747 21.74 10.19 7.08
CA VAL A 747 20.65 9.75 6.18
C VAL A 747 21.14 9.36 4.80
N ALA A 748 22.32 9.84 4.40
CA ALA A 748 22.96 9.42 3.16
C ALA A 748 24.48 9.53 3.24
N THR A 749 25.15 8.72 2.43
CA THR A 749 26.54 8.94 2.02
C THR A 749 26.54 8.98 0.51
N VAL A 750 26.92 10.12 -0.06
CA VAL A 750 26.88 10.37 -1.51
C VAL A 750 28.24 10.85 -1.98
N THR A 751 28.49 10.75 -3.28
CA THR A 751 29.82 11.10 -3.83
C THR A 751 29.78 12.27 -4.81
N GLY A 752 28.59 12.58 -5.31
CA GLY A 752 28.28 13.88 -5.89
C GLY A 752 28.09 14.97 -4.83
N THR A 753 27.84 16.18 -5.29
CA THR A 753 27.65 17.37 -4.44
C THR A 753 26.19 17.78 -4.26
N SER A 754 25.29 16.80 -4.30
CA SER A 754 23.85 17.01 -4.14
C SER A 754 23.15 15.77 -3.60
N TYR A 755 22.04 15.97 -2.89
CA TYR A 755 21.15 14.93 -2.40
C TYR A 755 19.73 15.49 -2.23
N THR A 756 18.70 14.72 -2.57
CA THR A 756 17.32 15.06 -2.25
C THR A 756 16.87 14.15 -1.13
N ASP A 757 16.45 14.76 -0.01
CA ASP A 757 15.83 14.07 1.12
C ASP A 757 14.31 13.99 0.89
N PRO A 758 13.76 12.79 0.62
CA PRO A 758 12.33 12.60 0.40
C PRO A 758 11.55 12.31 1.69
N GLU A 759 12.22 12.12 2.83
CA GLU A 759 11.60 11.65 4.08
C GLU A 759 11.36 12.83 5.02
N VAL A 760 10.62 13.84 4.54
CA VAL A 760 10.37 15.10 5.25
C VAL A 760 8.91 15.51 5.15
N ALA A 761 8.39 16.13 6.21
CA ALA A 761 7.02 16.64 6.24
C ALA A 761 6.95 18.15 6.02
N ASN A 762 5.97 18.58 5.22
CA ASN A 762 5.64 20.00 5.08
C ASN A 762 5.31 20.65 6.44
N GLY A 763 5.79 21.87 6.64
CA GLY A 763 5.60 22.64 7.87
C GLY A 763 6.52 22.24 9.02
N ARG A 764 7.35 21.19 8.87
CA ARG A 764 8.37 20.79 9.85
C ARG A 764 9.75 21.29 9.44
N GLN A 765 10.49 21.88 10.39
CA GLN A 765 11.86 22.32 10.13
C GLN A 765 12.82 21.13 10.21
N TYR A 766 13.66 20.98 9.18
CA TYR A 766 14.75 20.02 9.11
C TYR A 766 16.06 20.77 8.97
N CYS A 767 17.10 20.29 9.65
CA CYS A 767 18.42 20.89 9.66
C CYS A 767 19.46 19.89 9.16
N TYR A 768 20.36 20.38 8.31
CA TYR A 768 21.35 19.56 7.61
C TYR A 768 22.77 20.04 7.84
N SER A 769 23.69 19.11 8.00
CA SER A 769 25.13 19.33 7.90
C SER A 769 25.71 18.33 6.91
N VAL A 770 26.65 18.78 6.09
CA VAL A 770 27.32 17.95 5.09
C VAL A 770 28.77 17.82 5.50
N VAL A 771 29.20 16.59 5.80
CA VAL A 771 30.58 16.30 6.21
C VAL A 771 31.36 15.79 4.99
N PRO A 772 32.38 16.51 4.51
CA PRO A 772 33.25 15.98 3.45
C PRO A 772 34.14 14.89 4.04
N ALA A 773 34.28 13.76 3.36
CA ALA A 773 35.10 12.65 3.83
C ALA A 773 35.84 11.97 2.68
N SER A 774 37.02 11.40 2.98
CA SER A 774 37.74 10.47 2.10
C SER A 774 37.67 9.03 2.60
N SER A 775 37.48 8.85 3.90
CA SER A 775 37.25 7.55 4.54
C SER A 775 36.37 7.73 5.77
N ASN A 776 36.12 6.66 6.52
CA ASN A 776 35.41 6.78 7.79
C ASN A 776 36.22 7.58 8.82
N ALA A 777 37.56 7.46 8.85
CA ALA A 777 38.42 8.17 9.78
C ALA A 777 38.84 9.56 9.28
N CYS A 778 39.02 9.71 7.97
CA CYS A 778 39.46 10.94 7.33
C CYS A 778 38.27 11.75 6.82
N PHE A 779 37.89 12.77 7.58
CA PHE A 779 36.82 13.70 7.23
C PHE A 779 37.19 15.11 7.66
N GLY A 780 36.62 16.10 6.97
CA GLY A 780 36.84 17.52 7.25
C GLY A 780 35.72 18.12 8.09
N GLN A 781 35.87 19.41 8.41
CA GLN A 781 34.82 20.20 9.06
C GLN A 781 33.51 20.11 8.26
N ALA A 782 32.39 19.93 8.97
CA ALA A 782 31.08 19.91 8.36
C ALA A 782 30.71 21.30 7.82
N SER A 783 29.80 21.33 6.84
CA SER A 783 29.16 22.59 6.47
C SER A 783 28.46 23.24 7.66
N ALA A 784 28.33 24.56 7.61
CA ALA A 784 27.46 25.28 8.53
C ALA A 784 26.06 24.66 8.51
N CYS A 785 25.56 24.29 9.70
CA CYS A 785 24.28 23.62 9.80
C CYS A 785 23.16 24.54 9.29
N THR A 786 22.43 24.08 8.28
CA THR A 786 21.43 24.87 7.55
C THR A 786 20.06 24.24 7.74
N CYS A 787 19.09 25.03 8.20
CA CYS A 787 17.72 24.59 8.41
C CYS A 787 16.78 25.10 7.32
N THR A 788 15.81 24.29 6.94
CA THR A 788 14.74 24.67 6.02
C THR A 788 13.43 23.98 6.43
N THR A 789 12.31 24.54 5.99
CA THR A 789 10.98 23.99 6.25
C THR A 789 10.34 23.71 4.89
N PRO A 790 10.15 22.43 4.51
CA PRO A 790 9.36 22.06 3.34
C PRO A 790 7.98 22.70 3.43
N THR A 791 7.49 23.20 2.30
CA THR A 791 6.17 23.82 2.23
C THR A 791 5.48 23.35 0.98
N CYS A 792 4.21 22.97 1.13
CA CYS A 792 3.31 22.87 0.02
C CYS A 792 3.09 24.26 -0.59
N ALA A 793 3.64 24.52 -1.78
CA ALA A 793 3.45 25.79 -2.46
C ALA A 793 1.98 25.92 -2.89
N ALA A 794 1.30 27.01 -2.52
CA ALA A 794 -0.05 27.26 -2.96
C ALA A 794 -0.13 27.40 -4.50
N PRO A 795 -1.15 26.85 -5.16
CA PRO A 795 -1.34 27.06 -6.59
C PRO A 795 -1.58 28.53 -6.96
N GLY A 796 -1.36 28.85 -8.24
CA GLY A 796 -1.82 30.12 -8.80
C GLY A 796 -3.36 30.24 -8.78
N ALA A 797 -3.88 31.45 -8.59
CA ALA A 797 -5.32 31.68 -8.68
C ALA A 797 -5.82 31.43 -10.12
N PRO A 798 -6.93 30.71 -10.32
CA PRO A 798 -7.49 30.49 -11.65
C PRO A 798 -7.86 31.78 -12.37
N THR A 799 -7.67 31.82 -13.68
CA THR A 799 -8.10 32.94 -14.52
C THR A 799 -9.48 32.65 -15.12
N LEU A 800 -10.49 33.44 -14.78
CA LEU A 800 -11.87 33.22 -15.22
C LEU A 800 -12.02 33.44 -16.74
N SER A 801 -12.74 32.56 -17.44
CA SER A 801 -12.90 32.54 -18.90
C SER A 801 -14.31 32.93 -19.32
N THR A 802 -15.34 32.14 -19.01
CA THR A 802 -16.74 32.46 -19.32
C THR A 802 -17.66 32.24 -18.10
N PRO A 803 -18.74 33.03 -17.94
CA PRO A 803 -19.13 34.19 -18.75
C PRO A 803 -18.12 35.36 -18.69
N ALA A 804 -18.11 36.19 -19.72
CA ALA A 804 -17.38 37.45 -19.69
C ALA A 804 -17.91 38.34 -18.57
N SER A 805 -17.04 39.17 -17.97
CA SER A 805 -17.47 40.05 -16.87
C SER A 805 -18.55 41.03 -17.36
N GLY A 806 -19.67 41.11 -16.65
CA GLY A 806 -20.83 41.91 -17.02
C GLY A 806 -21.71 41.31 -18.13
N ALA A 807 -21.50 40.04 -18.52
CA ALA A 807 -22.32 39.40 -19.54
C ALA A 807 -23.80 39.37 -19.14
N THR A 808 -24.70 39.67 -20.08
CA THR A 808 -26.16 39.64 -19.89
C THR A 808 -26.79 38.53 -20.71
N GLY A 809 -27.94 38.01 -20.27
CA GLY A 809 -28.63 36.95 -21.01
C GLY A 809 -28.00 35.57 -20.81
N VAL A 810 -27.24 35.38 -19.72
CA VAL A 810 -26.64 34.07 -19.39
C VAL A 810 -27.73 33.08 -19.01
N GLU A 811 -27.60 31.83 -19.44
CA GLU A 811 -28.57 30.78 -19.11
C GLU A 811 -28.74 30.58 -17.60
N LEU A 812 -29.90 30.06 -17.19
CA LEU A 812 -30.22 29.83 -15.77
C LEU A 812 -29.34 28.73 -15.16
N LEU A 813 -28.97 27.73 -15.97
CA LEU A 813 -27.87 26.80 -15.68
C LEU A 813 -26.57 27.37 -16.24
N ALA A 814 -26.06 28.43 -15.61
CA ALA A 814 -24.85 29.11 -16.08
C ALA A 814 -23.67 28.12 -16.12
N VAL A 815 -22.98 28.05 -17.26
CA VAL A 815 -21.71 27.34 -17.38
C VAL A 815 -20.59 28.31 -17.04
N LEU A 816 -19.88 28.04 -15.96
CA LEU A 816 -18.71 28.78 -15.53
C LEU A 816 -17.47 28.04 -16.02
N ASP A 817 -16.50 28.76 -16.54
CA ASP A 817 -15.29 28.21 -17.15
C ASP A 817 -14.08 29.06 -16.78
N TRP A 818 -12.94 28.44 -16.52
CA TRP A 818 -11.69 29.11 -16.16
C TRP A 818 -10.49 28.38 -16.78
N ALA A 819 -9.33 29.03 -16.82
CA ALA A 819 -8.12 28.42 -17.30
C ALA A 819 -7.62 27.33 -16.33
N ASP A 820 -7.13 26.22 -16.87
CA ASP A 820 -6.45 25.18 -16.09
C ASP A 820 -5.24 25.75 -15.34
N VAL A 821 -5.13 25.38 -14.07
CA VAL A 821 -3.97 25.67 -13.23
C VAL A 821 -3.13 24.40 -13.10
N THR A 822 -1.82 24.48 -13.36
CA THR A 822 -0.92 23.33 -13.27
C THR A 822 -0.65 22.93 -11.82
N GLY A 823 -0.54 21.63 -11.54
CA GLY A 823 -0.19 21.11 -10.22
C GLY A 823 -1.32 21.21 -9.19
N VAL A 824 -2.58 21.21 -9.65
CA VAL A 824 -3.78 21.30 -8.80
C VAL A 824 -4.51 19.97 -8.79
N SER A 825 -5.06 19.60 -7.63
CA SER A 825 -5.90 18.43 -7.41
C SER A 825 -7.39 18.76 -7.54
N GLY A 826 -7.76 20.04 -7.58
CA GLY A 826 -9.10 20.48 -7.89
C GLY A 826 -9.34 21.98 -7.69
N TYR A 827 -10.61 22.38 -7.75
CA TYR A 827 -11.08 23.76 -7.62
C TYR A 827 -12.26 23.88 -6.66
N GLU A 828 -12.37 25.03 -6.03
CA GLU A 828 -13.60 25.48 -5.39
C GLU A 828 -14.16 26.67 -6.14
N VAL A 829 -15.48 26.69 -6.33
CA VAL A 829 -16.20 27.73 -7.06
C VAL A 829 -17.34 28.25 -6.19
N GLN A 830 -17.54 29.57 -6.18
CA GLN A 830 -18.67 30.21 -5.50
C GLN A 830 -19.42 31.13 -6.46
N VAL A 831 -20.74 31.17 -6.33
CA VAL A 831 -21.65 32.15 -6.95
C VAL A 831 -22.46 32.84 -5.86
N ALA A 832 -22.50 34.16 -5.87
CA ALA A 832 -23.16 35.01 -4.89
C ALA A 832 -24.02 36.08 -5.55
N THR A 833 -24.98 36.64 -4.81
CA THR A 833 -25.80 37.79 -5.27
C THR A 833 -25.14 39.14 -5.01
N ASP A 834 -24.02 39.17 -4.29
CA ASP A 834 -23.24 40.37 -3.98
C ASP A 834 -21.74 40.16 -4.23
N SER A 835 -21.03 41.25 -4.53
CA SER A 835 -19.60 41.22 -4.85
C SER A 835 -18.70 40.94 -3.64
N ALA A 836 -19.22 41.07 -2.42
CA ALA A 836 -18.51 40.75 -1.19
C ALA A 836 -18.60 39.25 -0.82
N PHE A 837 -19.38 38.46 -1.58
CA PHE A 837 -19.65 37.06 -1.33
C PHE A 837 -20.22 36.81 0.07
N THR A 838 -21.02 37.76 0.58
CA THR A 838 -21.74 37.60 1.86
C THR A 838 -22.95 36.69 1.72
N ASN A 839 -23.55 36.63 0.53
CA ASN A 839 -24.69 35.78 0.18
C ASN A 839 -24.32 34.81 -0.95
N VAL A 840 -23.54 33.78 -0.62
CA VAL A 840 -23.25 32.68 -1.56
C VAL A 840 -24.51 31.87 -1.77
N VAL A 841 -25.00 31.84 -3.01
CA VAL A 841 -26.21 31.10 -3.41
C VAL A 841 -25.88 29.73 -3.97
N ARG A 842 -24.68 29.53 -4.52
CA ARG A 842 -24.20 28.24 -5.04
C ARG A 842 -22.71 28.10 -4.80
N SER A 843 -22.28 26.86 -4.55
CA SER A 843 -20.87 26.52 -4.44
C SER A 843 -20.63 25.10 -4.92
N ALA A 844 -19.42 24.85 -5.39
CA ALA A 844 -18.92 23.52 -5.67
C ALA A 844 -17.48 23.41 -5.14
N ASN A 845 -17.14 22.27 -4.57
CA ASN A 845 -15.83 22.00 -3.98
C ASN A 845 -15.21 20.78 -4.65
N SER A 846 -13.87 20.71 -4.64
CA SER A 846 -13.09 19.59 -5.19
C SER A 846 -13.41 19.26 -6.66
N LEU A 847 -13.72 20.29 -7.47
CA LEU A 847 -13.94 20.12 -8.90
C LEU A 847 -12.61 19.81 -9.60
N VAL A 848 -12.54 18.72 -10.35
CA VAL A 848 -11.34 18.40 -11.16
C VAL A 848 -11.29 19.10 -12.49
N ALA A 849 -12.47 19.39 -13.06
CA ALA A 849 -12.57 20.11 -14.31
C ALA A 849 -12.50 21.61 -14.05
N SER A 850 -11.92 22.34 -15.00
CA SER A 850 -11.89 23.80 -15.00
C SER A 850 -13.19 24.45 -15.49
N THR A 851 -14.29 23.71 -15.37
CA THR A 851 -15.64 24.15 -15.72
C THR A 851 -16.66 23.62 -14.71
N TRP A 852 -17.74 24.38 -14.53
CA TRP A 852 -18.86 23.98 -13.70
C TRP A 852 -20.18 24.54 -14.20
N THR A 853 -21.15 23.66 -14.42
CA THR A 853 -22.53 24.03 -14.69
C THR A 853 -23.28 24.23 -13.38
N VAL A 854 -23.75 25.45 -13.14
CA VAL A 854 -24.41 25.83 -11.89
C VAL A 854 -25.78 25.17 -11.80
N ALA A 855 -25.90 24.20 -10.89
CA ALA A 855 -27.16 23.52 -10.57
C ALA A 855 -27.41 23.52 -9.05
N PRO A 856 -28.66 23.68 -8.58
CA PRO A 856 -29.88 24.00 -9.35
C PRO A 856 -29.80 25.37 -10.02
N GLY A 857 -30.59 25.57 -11.09
CA GLY A 857 -30.59 26.82 -11.86
C GLY A 857 -30.78 28.09 -11.02
N LEU A 858 -30.22 29.18 -11.52
CA LEU A 858 -30.26 30.50 -10.93
C LEU A 858 -31.60 31.22 -11.23
N THR A 859 -31.86 32.31 -10.51
CA THR A 859 -33.07 33.12 -10.71
C THR A 859 -32.93 33.96 -11.97
N ALA A 860 -34.01 34.11 -12.75
CA ALA A 860 -34.03 34.90 -13.97
C ALA A 860 -33.83 36.40 -13.73
N ASN A 861 -33.30 37.13 -14.73
CA ASN A 861 -33.04 38.58 -14.67
C ASN A 861 -32.27 39.04 -13.42
N THR A 862 -31.37 38.21 -12.90
CA THR A 862 -30.67 38.45 -11.63
C THR A 862 -29.17 38.56 -11.88
N ALA A 863 -28.54 39.57 -11.28
CA ALA A 863 -27.09 39.74 -11.32
C ALA A 863 -26.42 38.84 -10.27
N TYR A 864 -25.39 38.11 -10.69
CA TYR A 864 -24.58 37.24 -9.85
C TYR A 864 -23.10 37.57 -10.00
N TYR A 865 -22.34 37.27 -8.94
CA TYR A 865 -20.89 37.35 -8.87
C TYR A 865 -20.33 35.96 -8.65
N TRP A 866 -19.22 35.62 -9.28
CA TRP A 866 -18.60 34.31 -9.12
C TRP A 866 -17.07 34.40 -9.07
N ARG A 867 -16.47 33.45 -8.35
CA ARG A 867 -15.03 33.33 -8.15
C ARG A 867 -14.63 31.87 -7.99
N VAL A 868 -13.37 31.59 -8.32
CA VAL A 868 -12.78 30.24 -8.29
C VAL A 868 -11.45 30.28 -7.55
N ARG A 869 -11.11 29.25 -6.78
CA ARG A 869 -9.75 29.02 -6.28
C ARG A 869 -9.30 27.59 -6.56
N ALA A 870 -8.00 27.41 -6.73
CA ALA A 870 -7.39 26.11 -6.95
C ALA A 870 -6.91 25.47 -5.64
N LEU A 871 -6.89 24.14 -5.61
CA LEU A 871 -6.43 23.28 -4.53
C LEU A 871 -5.33 22.38 -5.09
N ASN A 872 -4.28 22.05 -4.35
CA ASN A 872 -3.32 21.01 -4.76
C ASN A 872 -3.30 19.81 -3.80
N SER A 873 -2.62 18.75 -4.23
CA SER A 873 -2.55 17.46 -3.55
C SER A 873 -1.88 17.53 -2.18
N CYS A 874 -1.03 18.52 -1.94
CA CYS A 874 -0.34 18.74 -0.67
C CYS A 874 -1.10 19.65 0.32
N GLY A 875 -2.36 20.04 0.01
CA GLY A 875 -3.25 20.81 0.89
C GLY A 875 -3.15 22.33 0.77
N GLY A 876 -2.35 22.84 -0.18
CA GLY A 876 -2.26 24.25 -0.52
C GLY A 876 -3.48 24.74 -1.29
N THR A 877 -3.90 25.98 -0.99
CA THR A 877 -5.03 26.62 -1.67
C THR A 877 -4.61 27.96 -2.24
N SER A 878 -5.02 28.25 -3.48
CA SER A 878 -4.79 29.57 -4.06
C SER A 878 -5.66 30.63 -3.38
N GLY A 879 -5.30 31.90 -3.56
CA GLY A 879 -6.27 32.98 -3.39
C GLY A 879 -7.47 32.78 -4.33
N TRP A 880 -8.62 33.35 -3.96
CA TRP A 880 -9.74 33.44 -4.89
C TRP A 880 -9.36 34.27 -6.11
N SER A 881 -9.84 33.87 -7.29
CA SER A 881 -9.76 34.66 -8.50
C SER A 881 -10.41 36.04 -8.30
N ALA A 882 -10.02 37.02 -9.12
CA ALA A 882 -10.81 38.22 -9.25
C ALA A 882 -12.25 37.85 -9.64
N ALA A 883 -13.22 38.36 -8.90
CA ALA A 883 -14.62 38.02 -9.14
C ALA A 883 -15.09 38.59 -10.47
N ARG A 884 -15.88 37.80 -11.20
CA ARG A 884 -16.63 38.27 -12.37
C ARG A 884 -18.11 38.33 -12.06
N SER A 885 -18.83 39.18 -12.78
CA SER A 885 -20.28 39.25 -12.70
C SER A 885 -20.95 38.83 -14.00
N PHE A 886 -22.19 38.38 -13.91
CA PHE A 886 -23.08 38.19 -15.06
C PHE A 886 -24.55 38.38 -14.64
N THR A 887 -25.43 38.59 -15.61
CA THR A 887 -26.88 38.66 -15.42
C THR A 887 -27.54 37.54 -16.20
N THR A 888 -28.34 36.74 -15.49
CA THR A 888 -29.12 35.66 -16.10
C THR A 888 -30.16 36.20 -17.08
N ARG A 889 -30.55 35.38 -18.06
CA ARG A 889 -31.62 35.70 -19.00
C ARG A 889 -32.96 35.90 -18.30
N GLY A 890 -33.87 36.56 -18.98
CA GLY A 890 -35.28 36.61 -18.59
C GLY A 890 -36.02 35.30 -18.84
N CYS A 891 -37.23 35.22 -18.31
CA CYS A 891 -38.11 34.08 -18.58
C CYS A 891 -38.49 34.02 -20.06
N VAL A 892 -38.38 32.82 -20.63
CA VAL A 892 -38.82 32.51 -22.00
C VAL A 892 -39.78 31.34 -21.94
N ASN A 893 -40.67 31.24 -22.92
CA ASN A 893 -41.51 30.06 -23.07
C ASN A 893 -40.65 28.92 -23.63
N LEU A 894 -40.44 27.88 -22.82
CA LEU A 894 -39.76 26.66 -23.25
C LEU A 894 -40.58 25.95 -24.34
N ALA A 895 -39.89 25.35 -25.32
CA ALA A 895 -40.54 24.51 -26.32
C ALA A 895 -40.99 23.18 -25.71
N ALA A 896 -42.02 22.56 -26.29
CA ALA A 896 -42.34 21.18 -25.97
C ALA A 896 -41.27 20.25 -26.56
N PRO A 897 -40.77 19.26 -25.82
CA PRO A 897 -39.80 18.30 -26.34
C PRO A 897 -40.43 17.43 -27.45
N THR A 898 -39.61 16.92 -28.36
CA THR A 898 -40.05 15.98 -29.40
C THR A 898 -39.68 14.56 -29.00
N LEU A 899 -40.66 13.64 -29.00
CA LEU A 899 -40.45 12.26 -28.57
C LEU A 899 -39.71 11.46 -29.66
N SER A 900 -38.77 10.59 -29.26
CA SER A 900 -37.93 9.82 -30.18
C SER A 900 -38.17 8.32 -30.07
N SER A 901 -38.15 7.76 -28.86
CA SER A 901 -38.25 6.32 -28.62
C SER A 901 -39.09 6.02 -27.36
N PRO A 902 -39.92 4.96 -27.36
CA PRO A 902 -40.31 4.13 -28.50
C PRO A 902 -40.99 4.95 -29.59
N ALA A 903 -40.80 4.57 -30.87
CA ALA A 903 -41.44 5.25 -32.00
C ALA A 903 -42.97 5.23 -31.85
N ASN A 904 -43.65 6.25 -32.37
CA ASN A 904 -45.11 6.35 -32.26
C ASN A 904 -45.80 5.14 -32.91
N GLY A 905 -46.60 4.41 -32.14
CA GLY A 905 -47.27 3.17 -32.54
C GLY A 905 -46.39 1.92 -32.49
N ALA A 906 -45.19 1.97 -31.90
CA ALA A 906 -44.29 0.82 -31.81
C ALA A 906 -44.95 -0.36 -31.10
N THR A 907 -44.80 -1.58 -31.64
CA THR A 907 -45.30 -2.82 -31.04
C THR A 907 -44.14 -3.70 -30.60
N GLY A 908 -44.34 -4.60 -29.63
CA GLY A 908 -43.27 -5.48 -29.16
C GLY A 908 -42.30 -4.78 -28.21
N VAL A 909 -42.70 -3.66 -27.62
CA VAL A 909 -41.85 -2.89 -26.69
C VAL A 909 -41.71 -3.64 -25.37
N ALA A 910 -40.51 -3.62 -24.78
CA ALA A 910 -40.26 -4.27 -23.49
C ALA A 910 -41.18 -3.73 -22.38
N LEU A 911 -41.41 -4.52 -21.34
CA LEU A 911 -42.26 -4.09 -20.22
C LEU A 911 -41.64 -2.93 -19.42
N ALA A 912 -40.32 -2.76 -19.44
CA ALA A 912 -39.64 -1.59 -18.89
C ALA A 912 -39.03 -0.76 -20.04
N PRO A 913 -39.84 0.01 -20.77
CA PRO A 913 -39.35 0.77 -21.93
C PRO A 913 -38.38 1.87 -21.50
N ALA A 914 -37.34 2.07 -22.32
CA ALA A 914 -36.52 3.27 -22.30
C ALA A 914 -37.20 4.35 -23.15
N LEU A 915 -37.67 5.41 -22.50
CA LEU A 915 -38.24 6.59 -23.16
C LEU A 915 -37.14 7.60 -23.43
N ASP A 916 -37.16 8.21 -24.61
CA ASP A 916 -36.16 9.18 -25.07
C ASP A 916 -36.85 10.31 -25.85
N TRP A 917 -36.45 11.55 -25.60
CA TRP A 917 -36.94 12.74 -26.30
C TRP A 917 -35.80 13.73 -26.58
N SER A 918 -36.06 14.70 -27.46
CA SER A 918 -35.08 15.74 -27.80
C SER A 918 -34.82 16.67 -26.62
N ASP A 919 -33.56 17.07 -26.47
CA ASP A 919 -33.20 18.16 -25.57
C ASP A 919 -33.88 19.48 -25.97
N VAL A 920 -34.43 20.19 -25.00
CA VAL A 920 -35.02 21.52 -25.15
C VAL A 920 -34.01 22.56 -24.70
N THR A 921 -33.62 23.45 -25.61
CA THR A 921 -32.72 24.56 -25.31
C THR A 921 -33.24 25.38 -24.14
N SER A 922 -32.37 25.69 -23.18
CA SER A 922 -32.67 26.48 -21.97
C SER A 922 -33.53 25.78 -20.90
N ALA A 923 -33.90 24.52 -21.10
CA ALA A 923 -34.57 23.72 -20.07
C ALA A 923 -33.59 23.33 -18.95
N ALA A 924 -34.07 23.32 -17.70
CA ALA A 924 -33.30 22.85 -16.56
C ALA A 924 -33.60 21.38 -16.21
N ALA A 925 -34.81 20.90 -16.55
CA ALA A 925 -35.24 19.53 -16.31
C ALA A 925 -36.44 19.15 -17.20
N TYR A 926 -36.94 17.91 -17.04
CA TYR A 926 -38.12 17.38 -17.73
C TYR A 926 -39.09 16.67 -16.78
N ASP A 927 -40.38 16.75 -17.12
CA ASP A 927 -41.42 15.91 -16.54
C ASP A 927 -41.99 14.98 -17.62
N VAL A 928 -42.21 13.70 -17.28
CA VAL A 928 -42.67 12.66 -18.20
C VAL A 928 -43.83 11.89 -17.58
N GLN A 929 -44.80 11.52 -18.42
CA GLN A 929 -45.97 10.72 -18.03
C GLN A 929 -46.20 9.57 -19.02
N VAL A 930 -46.61 8.41 -18.50
CA VAL A 930 -47.12 7.26 -19.25
C VAL A 930 -48.52 6.95 -18.75
N ALA A 931 -49.48 6.80 -19.65
CA ALA A 931 -50.89 6.58 -19.39
C ALA A 931 -51.46 5.44 -20.23
N THR A 932 -52.58 4.86 -19.80
CA THR A 932 -53.32 3.84 -20.57
C THR A 932 -54.30 4.43 -21.58
N ASP A 933 -54.48 5.75 -21.58
CA ASP A 933 -55.37 6.48 -22.49
C ASP A 933 -54.69 7.73 -23.07
N SER A 934 -55.10 8.12 -24.27
CA SER A 934 -54.53 9.26 -25.00
C SER A 934 -54.90 10.62 -24.41
N ALA A 935 -55.91 10.68 -23.53
CA ALA A 935 -56.28 11.88 -22.80
C ALA A 935 -55.45 12.07 -21.51
N PHE A 936 -54.59 11.10 -21.16
CA PHE A 936 -53.80 11.08 -19.93
C PHE A 936 -54.65 11.22 -18.66
N THR A 937 -55.86 10.65 -18.69
CA THR A 937 -56.74 10.58 -17.51
C THR A 937 -56.29 9.51 -16.51
N ASN A 938 -55.64 8.45 -17.01
CA ASN A 938 -55.09 7.34 -16.22
C ASN A 938 -53.57 7.25 -16.40
N VAL A 939 -52.84 8.16 -15.76
CA VAL A 939 -51.37 8.10 -15.70
C VAL A 939 -50.96 6.93 -14.81
N VAL A 940 -50.28 5.95 -15.39
CA VAL A 940 -49.78 4.76 -14.69
C VAL A 940 -48.35 4.91 -14.22
N ARG A 941 -47.55 5.79 -14.86
CA ARG A 941 -46.17 6.10 -14.46
C ARG A 941 -45.86 7.56 -14.73
N SER A 942 -45.04 8.18 -13.88
CA SER A 942 -44.53 9.54 -14.10
C SER A 942 -43.17 9.75 -13.46
N ALA A 943 -42.40 10.67 -14.01
CA ALA A 943 -41.16 11.17 -13.44
C ALA A 943 -41.11 12.70 -13.60
N THR A 944 -40.56 13.41 -12.61
CA THR A 944 -40.48 14.88 -12.60
C THR A 944 -39.07 15.33 -12.24
N GLY A 945 -38.61 16.46 -12.79
CA GLY A 945 -37.29 16.99 -12.47
C GLY A 945 -36.13 16.17 -13.04
N LEU A 946 -36.35 15.44 -14.15
CA LEU A 946 -35.30 14.67 -14.81
C LEU A 946 -34.29 15.61 -15.47
N SER A 947 -33.01 15.46 -15.14
CA SER A 947 -31.93 16.28 -15.74
C SER A 947 -31.53 15.81 -17.14
N SER A 948 -31.91 14.60 -17.54
CA SER A 948 -31.64 14.01 -18.86
C SER A 948 -32.92 13.88 -19.67
N SER A 949 -32.80 13.96 -21.00
CA SER A 949 -33.91 13.74 -21.93
C SER A 949 -34.24 12.26 -22.18
N ALA A 950 -34.09 11.43 -21.15
CA ALA A 950 -34.34 10.00 -21.19
C ALA A 950 -34.83 9.48 -19.83
N TRP A 951 -35.62 8.40 -19.87
CA TRP A 951 -36.14 7.74 -18.66
C TRP A 951 -36.49 6.26 -18.88
N ASN A 952 -35.99 5.39 -18.00
CA ASN A 952 -36.39 3.98 -17.95
C ASN A 952 -37.61 3.80 -17.06
N VAL A 953 -38.73 3.35 -17.66
CA VAL A 953 -40.00 3.21 -16.94
C VAL A 953 -39.91 2.05 -15.96
N THR A 954 -39.96 2.39 -14.67
CA THR A 954 -39.96 1.42 -13.57
C THR A 954 -41.01 1.83 -12.53
N PRO A 955 -41.76 0.86 -11.95
CA PRO A 955 -41.83 -0.57 -12.27
C PRO A 955 -42.35 -0.87 -13.70
N GLY A 956 -42.09 -2.08 -14.20
CA GLY A 956 -42.52 -2.50 -15.55
C GLY A 956 -44.04 -2.40 -15.79
N LEU A 957 -44.42 -2.33 -17.06
CA LEU A 957 -45.77 -2.20 -17.60
C LEU A 957 -46.39 -3.57 -17.90
N SER A 958 -47.71 -3.61 -18.10
CA SER A 958 -48.43 -4.84 -18.44
C SER A 958 -48.12 -5.28 -19.88
N ASN A 959 -48.10 -6.59 -20.16
CA ASN A 959 -47.86 -7.14 -21.49
C ASN A 959 -49.06 -6.91 -22.43
N LEU A 960 -48.83 -6.94 -23.75
CA LEU A 960 -49.87 -6.73 -24.79
C LEU A 960 -50.77 -5.50 -24.58
N THR A 961 -50.27 -4.48 -23.88
CA THR A 961 -51.06 -3.31 -23.48
C THR A 961 -50.57 -2.09 -24.24
N ALA A 962 -51.51 -1.34 -24.82
CA ALA A 962 -51.23 -0.06 -25.46
C ALA A 962 -51.10 1.04 -24.39
N TYR A 963 -50.01 1.80 -24.46
CA TYR A 963 -49.73 2.94 -23.60
C TYR A 963 -49.51 4.19 -24.44
N TYR A 964 -49.77 5.35 -23.83
CA TYR A 964 -49.50 6.67 -24.37
C TYR A 964 -48.51 7.36 -23.44
N TRP A 965 -47.56 8.11 -23.99
CA TRP A 965 -46.58 8.83 -23.18
C TRP A 965 -46.27 10.20 -23.76
N ARG A 966 -45.92 11.13 -22.87
CA ARG A 966 -45.61 12.53 -23.21
C ARG A 966 -44.58 13.10 -22.24
N ALA A 967 -43.80 14.07 -22.70
CA ALA A 967 -42.80 14.78 -21.92
C ALA A 967 -42.98 16.30 -22.03
N ARG A 968 -42.55 17.07 -21.03
CA ARG A 968 -42.45 18.53 -21.08
C ARG A 968 -41.14 18.98 -20.46
N ALA A 969 -40.63 20.11 -20.92
CA ALA A 969 -39.44 20.76 -20.37
C ALA A 969 -39.84 21.71 -19.23
N THR A 970 -38.96 21.86 -18.24
CA THR A 970 -39.18 22.74 -17.08
C THR A 970 -37.92 23.54 -16.76
N ASP A 971 -38.09 24.77 -16.29
CA ASP A 971 -37.05 25.58 -15.66
C ASP A 971 -37.64 26.37 -14.46
N SER A 972 -36.86 27.29 -13.88
CA SER A 972 -37.34 28.11 -12.74
C SER A 972 -38.39 29.16 -13.14
N CYS A 973 -38.60 29.40 -14.43
CA CYS A 973 -39.63 30.30 -14.97
C CYS A 973 -40.94 29.58 -15.27
N GLY A 974 -40.91 28.27 -15.51
CA GLY A 974 -42.11 27.45 -15.65
C GLY A 974 -41.92 26.20 -16.50
N ALA A 975 -43.03 25.53 -16.79
CA ALA A 975 -43.06 24.35 -17.65
C ALA A 975 -43.53 24.71 -19.07
N SER A 976 -42.97 24.03 -20.08
CA SER A 976 -43.53 24.06 -21.43
C SER A 976 -44.85 23.30 -21.51
N ALA A 977 -45.53 23.41 -22.65
CA ALA A 977 -46.57 22.47 -23.02
C ALA A 977 -46.00 21.04 -23.10
N TYR A 978 -46.83 20.04 -22.80
CA TYR A 978 -46.47 18.66 -23.10
C TYR A 978 -46.29 18.45 -24.60
N SER A 979 -45.38 17.54 -24.95
CA SER A 979 -45.20 17.02 -26.30
C SER A 979 -46.50 16.45 -26.84
N THR A 980 -46.59 16.35 -28.17
CA THR A 980 -47.56 15.44 -28.78
C THR A 980 -47.28 14.03 -28.29
N ALA A 981 -48.32 13.35 -27.78
CA ALA A 981 -48.16 12.04 -27.19
C ALA A 981 -47.80 10.99 -28.25
N PHE A 982 -46.86 10.11 -27.92
CA PHE A 982 -46.60 8.89 -28.67
C PHE A 982 -47.32 7.73 -28.00
N SER A 983 -47.66 6.70 -28.78
CA SER A 983 -48.15 5.43 -28.25
C SER A 983 -47.17 4.30 -28.50
N PHE A 984 -47.27 3.23 -27.71
CA PHE A 984 -46.63 1.96 -27.99
C PHE A 984 -47.41 0.80 -27.36
N THR A 985 -47.24 -0.40 -27.89
CA THR A 985 -47.81 -1.64 -27.36
C THR A 985 -46.69 -2.54 -26.87
N THR A 986 -46.78 -2.95 -25.62
CA THR A 986 -45.82 -3.86 -25.01
C THR A 986 -45.84 -5.25 -25.65
N THR A 987 -44.71 -5.95 -25.63
CA THR A 987 -44.57 -7.30 -26.19
C THR A 987 -45.48 -8.32 -25.52
N ASN A 988 -45.80 -9.39 -26.26
CA ASN A 988 -46.32 -10.62 -25.67
C ASN A 988 -45.24 -11.28 -24.81
N VAL A 989 -45.65 -12.09 -23.85
CA VAL A 989 -44.78 -12.94 -23.03
C VAL A 989 -45.38 -14.34 -22.97
N CYS A 990 -44.75 -15.33 -23.62
CA CYS A 990 -45.19 -16.73 -23.49
C CYS A 990 -44.76 -17.32 -22.15
N THR A 991 -45.74 -17.75 -21.36
CA THR A 991 -45.52 -18.53 -20.14
C THR A 991 -46.02 -19.96 -20.41
N PRO A 992 -45.14 -20.99 -20.43
CA PRO A 992 -45.56 -22.37 -20.62
C PRO A 992 -46.61 -22.78 -19.59
N THR A 993 -47.67 -23.44 -20.07
CA THR A 993 -48.72 -23.98 -19.19
C THR A 993 -48.24 -25.27 -18.55
N VAL A 994 -48.45 -25.41 -17.25
CA VAL A 994 -48.15 -26.66 -16.55
C VAL A 994 -49.11 -27.76 -17.03
N ALA A 995 -48.55 -28.86 -17.50
CA ALA A 995 -49.26 -30.03 -17.99
C ALA A 995 -50.04 -30.72 -16.87
N THR A 996 -51.04 -31.49 -17.25
CA THR A 996 -51.76 -32.39 -16.34
C THR A 996 -51.65 -33.82 -16.84
N TYR A 997 -51.62 -34.79 -15.92
CA TYR A 997 -51.60 -36.20 -16.31
C TYR A 997 -52.90 -36.59 -17.01
N ASN A 998 -52.81 -37.10 -18.23
CA ASN A 998 -53.97 -37.57 -18.99
C ASN A 998 -54.10 -39.08 -18.85
N ALA A 999 -55.07 -39.55 -18.07
CA ALA A 999 -55.28 -40.97 -17.81
C ALA A 999 -55.60 -41.82 -19.07
N ASN A 1000 -56.15 -41.22 -20.12
CA ASN A 1000 -56.44 -41.93 -21.37
C ASN A 1000 -55.18 -42.13 -22.22
N LEU A 1001 -54.30 -41.13 -22.25
CA LEU A 1001 -53.03 -41.19 -22.96
C LEU A 1001 -51.91 -41.82 -22.11
N ARG A 1002 -52.12 -41.88 -20.78
CA ARG A 1002 -51.16 -42.31 -19.76
C ARG A 1002 -49.88 -41.48 -19.68
N THR A 1003 -49.96 -40.20 -20.02
CA THR A 1003 -48.80 -39.28 -20.06
C THR A 1003 -49.24 -37.83 -19.80
N PRO A 1004 -48.34 -36.92 -19.35
CA PRO A 1004 -48.62 -35.50 -19.22
C PRO A 1004 -49.04 -34.85 -20.54
N ALA A 1005 -50.07 -34.00 -20.48
CA ALA A 1005 -50.59 -33.32 -21.65
C ALA A 1005 -50.95 -31.85 -21.37
N CYS A 1006 -50.75 -30.99 -22.37
CA CYS A 1006 -51.36 -29.67 -22.42
C CYS A 1006 -52.35 -29.53 -23.58
N GLY A 1007 -53.30 -28.62 -23.41
CA GLY A 1007 -54.20 -28.17 -24.46
C GLY A 1007 -53.52 -27.27 -25.50
N SER A 1008 -54.28 -26.38 -26.12
CA SER A 1008 -53.79 -25.41 -27.10
C SER A 1008 -53.16 -24.21 -26.40
N VAL A 1009 -51.82 -24.22 -26.27
CA VAL A 1009 -51.03 -23.25 -25.49
C VAL A 1009 -49.82 -22.77 -26.28
N CYS A 1010 -49.11 -21.74 -25.80
CA CYS A 1010 -47.84 -21.28 -26.40
C CYS A 1010 -46.62 -22.09 -25.93
N GLY A 1011 -46.77 -22.87 -24.86
CA GLY A 1011 -45.78 -23.79 -24.34
C GLY A 1011 -46.40 -24.73 -23.32
N CYS A 1012 -45.81 -25.90 -23.13
CA CYS A 1012 -46.26 -26.94 -22.22
C CYS A 1012 -45.11 -27.40 -21.33
N ASP A 1013 -45.36 -27.60 -20.05
CA ASP A 1013 -44.35 -27.87 -19.05
C ASP A 1013 -44.82 -28.99 -18.14
N THR A 1014 -44.11 -30.12 -18.06
CA THR A 1014 -44.49 -31.23 -17.17
C THR A 1014 -44.57 -30.82 -15.69
N GLY A 1015 -44.04 -29.64 -15.35
CA GLY A 1015 -43.90 -29.18 -13.98
C GLY A 1015 -42.87 -30.01 -13.21
N PRO A 1016 -42.65 -29.69 -11.94
CA PRO A 1016 -41.61 -30.31 -11.14
C PRO A 1016 -41.97 -31.71 -10.60
N THR A 1017 -43.13 -32.28 -10.95
CA THR A 1017 -43.63 -33.51 -10.28
C THR A 1017 -44.12 -34.61 -11.20
N LEU A 1018 -44.56 -34.33 -12.43
CA LEU A 1018 -45.26 -35.35 -13.22
C LEU A 1018 -44.31 -36.44 -13.76
N VAL A 1019 -43.09 -36.05 -14.11
CA VAL A 1019 -42.03 -36.89 -14.72
C VAL A 1019 -40.76 -36.82 -13.88
N ASN A 1020 -40.91 -36.63 -12.57
CA ASN A 1020 -39.79 -36.27 -11.69
C ASN A 1020 -39.12 -37.49 -11.08
N GLY A 1021 -38.27 -38.14 -11.86
CA GLY A 1021 -37.61 -39.39 -11.51
C GLY A 1021 -38.07 -40.55 -12.37
N ARG A 1022 -37.39 -41.69 -12.18
CA ARG A 1022 -37.59 -42.94 -12.93
C ARG A 1022 -38.44 -43.94 -12.17
N GLY A 1023 -39.61 -44.28 -12.66
CA GLY A 1023 -40.42 -45.40 -12.19
C GLY A 1023 -40.66 -45.47 -10.66
N THR A 1024 -40.64 -46.70 -10.09
CA THR A 1024 -40.82 -46.97 -8.64
C THR A 1024 -39.48 -47.08 -7.91
N VAL A 1025 -38.54 -46.18 -8.19
CA VAL A 1025 -37.28 -46.13 -7.42
C VAL A 1025 -37.47 -45.45 -6.06
N SER A 1026 -36.66 -45.84 -5.09
CA SER A 1026 -36.69 -45.24 -3.75
C SER A 1026 -36.26 -43.76 -3.81
N GLY A 1027 -36.93 -42.90 -3.03
CA GLY A 1027 -36.56 -41.48 -2.89
C GLY A 1027 -37.08 -40.52 -3.97
N GLY A 1028 -37.68 -41.03 -5.05
CA GLY A 1028 -38.32 -40.24 -6.10
C GLY A 1028 -39.83 -40.48 -6.16
N ILE A 1029 -40.58 -39.51 -6.65
CA ILE A 1029 -42.03 -39.67 -6.88
C ILE A 1029 -42.28 -39.32 -8.34
N GLU A 1030 -42.38 -40.34 -9.17
CA GLU A 1030 -43.00 -40.28 -10.48
C GLU A 1030 -44.44 -40.84 -10.34
N PRO A 1031 -45.47 -39.99 -10.16
CA PRO A 1031 -46.76 -40.44 -9.65
C PRO A 1031 -47.53 -41.39 -10.58
N ASN A 1032 -47.23 -41.35 -11.88
CA ASN A 1032 -47.97 -42.07 -12.92
C ASN A 1032 -47.06 -42.79 -13.93
N GLN A 1033 -45.94 -43.31 -13.44
CA GLN A 1033 -44.98 -44.09 -14.21
C GLN A 1033 -45.66 -45.14 -15.13
N PRO A 1034 -45.17 -45.32 -16.37
CA PRO A 1034 -43.96 -44.73 -16.91
C PRO A 1034 -44.16 -43.40 -17.65
N ASN A 1035 -45.30 -42.71 -17.46
CA ASN A 1035 -45.65 -41.47 -18.18
C ASN A 1035 -45.44 -41.48 -19.73
N THR A 1036 -45.46 -42.67 -20.34
CA THR A 1036 -45.39 -42.85 -21.80
C THR A 1036 -46.76 -43.08 -22.41
N LEU A 1037 -46.93 -42.71 -23.68
CA LEU A 1037 -48.14 -42.91 -24.47
C LEU A 1037 -48.60 -44.36 -24.40
N GLY A 1038 -49.80 -44.57 -23.85
CA GLY A 1038 -50.42 -45.88 -23.63
C GLY A 1038 -49.71 -46.77 -22.58
N ALA A 1039 -48.73 -46.23 -21.84
CA ALA A 1039 -47.75 -46.97 -21.05
C ALA A 1039 -47.03 -48.05 -21.89
N THR A 1040 -46.76 -47.75 -23.16
CA THR A 1040 -46.18 -48.70 -24.13
C THR A 1040 -44.66 -48.85 -24.02
N CYS A 1041 -44.00 -47.93 -23.31
CA CYS A 1041 -42.58 -48.02 -23.01
C CYS A 1041 -42.39 -47.89 -21.50
N ALA A 1042 -41.98 -48.97 -20.86
CA ALA A 1042 -41.82 -49.02 -19.41
C ALA A 1042 -40.46 -48.48 -18.98
N ASP A 1043 -40.41 -47.88 -17.78
CA ASP A 1043 -39.16 -47.46 -17.16
C ASP A 1043 -38.34 -48.62 -16.60
N GLY A 1044 -37.07 -48.33 -16.40
CA GLY A 1044 -36.18 -49.17 -15.63
C GLY A 1044 -36.55 -49.12 -14.15
N SER A 1045 -36.53 -50.26 -13.46
CA SER A 1045 -36.94 -50.37 -12.06
C SER A 1045 -35.78 -50.40 -11.06
N THR A 1046 -34.55 -50.16 -11.50
CA THR A 1046 -33.33 -50.21 -10.65
C THR A 1046 -32.84 -48.82 -10.30
N GLY A 1047 -32.17 -48.64 -9.16
CA GLY A 1047 -31.53 -47.38 -8.74
C GLY A 1047 -32.33 -46.56 -7.71
N THR A 1048 -31.86 -45.34 -7.41
CA THR A 1048 -32.41 -44.38 -6.44
C THR A 1048 -32.45 -42.97 -7.05
N TYR A 1049 -33.52 -42.23 -6.80
CA TYR A 1049 -33.69 -40.87 -7.32
C TYR A 1049 -32.54 -39.95 -6.93
N HIS A 1050 -32.02 -39.17 -7.90
CA HIS A 1050 -30.85 -38.29 -7.78
C HIS A 1050 -29.56 -38.95 -7.26
N SER A 1051 -29.53 -40.27 -7.21
CA SER A 1051 -28.31 -41.07 -7.09
C SER A 1051 -28.01 -41.84 -8.37
N ASP A 1052 -29.01 -42.03 -9.22
CA ASP A 1052 -28.93 -42.65 -10.54
C ASP A 1052 -29.72 -41.80 -11.56
N GLU A 1053 -29.59 -42.14 -12.83
CA GLU A 1053 -30.08 -41.38 -13.98
C GLU A 1053 -31.60 -41.20 -13.99
N SER A 1054 -32.10 -39.98 -14.16
CA SER A 1054 -33.54 -39.74 -14.35
C SER A 1054 -33.84 -38.58 -15.27
N ILE A 1055 -35.02 -38.58 -15.86
CA ILE A 1055 -35.68 -37.41 -16.41
C ILE A 1055 -36.44 -36.76 -15.25
N ASP A 1056 -36.38 -35.43 -15.20
CA ASP A 1056 -36.97 -34.66 -14.10
C ASP A 1056 -38.03 -33.66 -14.60
N ARG A 1057 -37.88 -33.18 -15.85
CA ARG A 1057 -38.81 -32.20 -16.44
C ARG A 1057 -38.68 -32.14 -17.96
N ILE A 1058 -39.80 -32.02 -18.66
CA ILE A 1058 -39.86 -31.71 -20.09
C ILE A 1058 -40.65 -30.41 -20.27
N VAL A 1059 -40.05 -29.40 -20.91
CA VAL A 1059 -40.69 -28.12 -21.21
C VAL A 1059 -40.57 -27.84 -22.70
N LEU A 1060 -41.68 -27.49 -23.35
CA LEU A 1060 -41.69 -26.99 -24.71
C LEU A 1060 -42.30 -25.59 -24.77
N LYS A 1061 -41.75 -24.72 -25.61
CA LYS A 1061 -42.25 -23.35 -25.82
C LYS A 1061 -42.05 -22.89 -27.26
N THR A 1062 -42.99 -22.12 -27.80
CA THR A 1062 -42.83 -21.51 -29.11
C THR A 1062 -41.79 -20.40 -29.06
N VAL A 1063 -40.94 -20.35 -30.09
CA VAL A 1063 -39.95 -19.27 -30.23
C VAL A 1063 -40.63 -17.92 -30.47
N ASP A 1064 -41.75 -17.93 -31.20
CA ASP A 1064 -42.55 -16.74 -31.52
C ASP A 1064 -43.55 -16.32 -30.44
N GLN A 1065 -43.57 -17.05 -29.31
CA GLN A 1065 -44.45 -16.83 -28.16
C GLN A 1065 -45.97 -16.95 -28.47
N GLY A 1066 -46.35 -17.40 -29.66
CA GLY A 1066 -47.74 -17.66 -30.03
C GLY A 1066 -48.18 -19.09 -29.71
N ILE A 1067 -49.45 -19.43 -29.92
CA ILE A 1067 -49.95 -20.81 -29.76
C ILE A 1067 -49.25 -21.80 -30.72
N ILE A 1068 -49.16 -23.07 -30.34
CA ILE A 1068 -48.52 -24.12 -31.13
C ILE A 1068 -49.40 -24.49 -32.35
N THR A 1069 -48.89 -24.24 -33.55
CA THR A 1069 -49.54 -24.52 -34.84
C THR A 1069 -48.58 -25.27 -35.79
N PRO A 1070 -49.07 -25.94 -36.85
CA PRO A 1070 -48.20 -26.67 -37.78
C PRO A 1070 -47.05 -25.79 -38.33
N GLY A 1071 -45.85 -26.36 -38.43
CA GLY A 1071 -44.66 -25.70 -38.99
C GLY A 1071 -43.92 -24.72 -38.07
N LYS A 1072 -44.42 -24.45 -36.85
CA LYS A 1072 -43.73 -23.55 -35.90
C LYS A 1072 -42.44 -24.14 -35.34
N GLN A 1073 -41.52 -23.27 -34.94
CA GLN A 1073 -40.35 -23.65 -34.15
C GLN A 1073 -40.69 -23.66 -32.66
N LEU A 1074 -40.37 -24.78 -32.01
CA LEU A 1074 -40.38 -24.95 -30.57
C LEU A 1074 -38.95 -25.04 -30.06
N THR A 1075 -38.75 -24.64 -28.81
CA THR A 1075 -37.63 -25.12 -27.99
C THR A 1075 -38.17 -26.21 -27.06
N VAL A 1076 -37.52 -27.36 -27.02
CA VAL A 1076 -37.81 -28.47 -26.09
C VAL A 1076 -36.63 -28.60 -25.13
N ASP A 1077 -36.85 -28.21 -23.89
CA ASP A 1077 -35.93 -28.29 -22.77
C ASP A 1077 -36.22 -29.57 -21.96
N VAL A 1078 -35.28 -30.51 -21.93
CA VAL A 1078 -35.37 -31.73 -21.11
C VAL A 1078 -34.36 -31.64 -19.98
N THR A 1079 -34.84 -31.61 -18.75
CA THR A 1079 -34.01 -31.64 -17.55
C THR A 1079 -33.87 -33.07 -17.06
N VAL A 1080 -32.64 -33.51 -16.86
CA VAL A 1080 -32.26 -34.84 -16.40
C VAL A 1080 -31.31 -34.75 -15.22
N TRP A 1081 -31.29 -35.78 -14.37
CA TRP A 1081 -30.23 -36.02 -13.41
C TRP A 1081 -29.16 -36.92 -14.02
N CYS A 1082 -27.96 -36.38 -14.25
CA CYS A 1082 -26.81 -37.15 -14.72
C CYS A 1082 -26.12 -37.85 -13.54
N TYR A 1083 -25.93 -39.17 -13.58
CA TYR A 1083 -25.09 -39.90 -12.62
C TYR A 1083 -23.62 -39.96 -13.07
N GLY A 1084 -23.38 -40.06 -14.39
CA GLY A 1084 -22.06 -40.17 -14.98
C GLY A 1084 -22.05 -39.84 -16.47
N THR A 1085 -20.86 -39.93 -17.10
CA THR A 1085 -20.70 -39.60 -18.53
C THR A 1085 -21.16 -40.73 -19.46
N SER A 1086 -21.58 -41.87 -18.92
CA SER A 1086 -22.21 -42.99 -19.61
C SER A 1086 -23.67 -42.72 -19.99
N ASP A 1087 -24.24 -41.63 -19.47
CA ASP A 1087 -25.66 -41.39 -19.50
C ASP A 1087 -25.99 -40.50 -20.69
N GLN A 1088 -26.99 -40.91 -21.45
CA GLN A 1088 -27.29 -40.30 -22.73
C GLN A 1088 -28.78 -40.05 -22.90
N LEU A 1089 -29.12 -38.83 -23.30
CA LEU A 1089 -30.46 -38.44 -23.68
C LEU A 1089 -30.68 -38.62 -25.18
N ASP A 1090 -31.79 -39.26 -25.53
CA ASP A 1090 -32.38 -39.21 -26.85
C ASP A 1090 -33.74 -38.52 -26.79
N LEU A 1091 -34.06 -37.75 -27.82
CA LEU A 1091 -35.33 -37.06 -27.96
C LEU A 1091 -36.00 -37.48 -29.26
N TYR A 1092 -37.26 -37.91 -29.17
CA TYR A 1092 -38.07 -38.33 -30.30
C TYR A 1092 -39.35 -37.51 -30.41
N TYR A 1093 -39.93 -37.52 -31.60
CA TYR A 1093 -41.13 -36.78 -31.94
C TYR A 1093 -42.13 -37.64 -32.72
N THR A 1094 -43.42 -37.52 -32.41
CA THR A 1094 -44.51 -38.12 -33.18
C THR A 1094 -45.61 -37.11 -33.45
N THR A 1095 -46.22 -37.20 -34.63
CA THR A 1095 -47.41 -36.42 -34.99
C THR A 1095 -48.73 -37.16 -34.73
N ASN A 1096 -48.67 -38.37 -34.19
CA ASN A 1096 -49.84 -39.20 -33.89
C ASN A 1096 -49.66 -39.87 -32.53
N THR A 1097 -50.54 -39.55 -31.56
CA THR A 1097 -50.50 -40.13 -30.21
C THR A 1097 -51.26 -41.44 -30.05
N ALA A 1098 -52.14 -41.77 -31.01
CA ALA A 1098 -52.94 -43.01 -30.97
C ALA A 1098 -52.17 -44.23 -31.48
N THR A 1099 -51.37 -44.05 -32.55
CA THR A 1099 -50.48 -45.07 -33.11
C THR A 1099 -49.13 -44.43 -33.42
N PRO A 1100 -48.28 -44.21 -32.40
CA PRO A 1100 -47.10 -43.36 -32.54
C PRO A 1100 -46.02 -43.98 -33.44
N SER A 1101 -45.59 -43.20 -34.43
CA SER A 1101 -44.38 -43.46 -35.22
C SER A 1101 -43.35 -42.40 -34.83
N TRP A 1102 -42.31 -42.83 -34.14
CA TRP A 1102 -41.32 -41.93 -33.55
C TRP A 1102 -40.20 -41.59 -34.51
N THR A 1103 -39.97 -40.30 -34.73
CA THR A 1103 -38.83 -39.76 -35.48
C THR A 1103 -37.82 -39.19 -34.49
N ALA A 1104 -36.53 -39.53 -34.62
CA ALA A 1104 -35.50 -38.98 -33.76
C ALA A 1104 -35.27 -37.49 -34.08
N ILE A 1105 -35.33 -36.64 -33.04
CA ILE A 1105 -34.88 -35.25 -33.09
C ILE A 1105 -33.38 -35.20 -32.83
N SER A 1106 -32.94 -35.88 -31.77
CA SER A 1106 -31.54 -35.95 -31.36
C SER A 1106 -31.30 -37.25 -30.61
N THR A 1107 -30.10 -37.82 -30.75
CA THR A 1107 -29.71 -39.04 -30.05
C THR A 1107 -28.31 -38.89 -29.45
N ALA A 1108 -28.01 -39.74 -28.47
CA ALA A 1108 -26.71 -39.87 -27.81
C ALA A 1108 -26.16 -38.57 -27.18
N GLN A 1109 -27.05 -37.74 -26.62
CA GLN A 1109 -26.64 -36.50 -25.95
C GLN A 1109 -26.07 -36.82 -24.56
N ALA A 1110 -24.75 -36.82 -24.46
CA ALA A 1110 -24.05 -37.28 -23.26
C ALA A 1110 -24.06 -36.26 -22.11
N CYS A 1111 -24.17 -36.80 -20.90
CA CYS A 1111 -23.82 -36.08 -19.68
C CYS A 1111 -22.32 -35.79 -19.62
N THR A 1112 -21.98 -34.61 -19.11
CA THR A 1112 -20.59 -34.12 -19.03
C THR A 1112 -20.08 -34.06 -17.60
N ALA A 1113 -20.98 -34.10 -16.62
CA ALA A 1113 -20.71 -34.13 -15.19
C ALA A 1113 -21.95 -34.66 -14.46
N VAL A 1114 -21.79 -35.02 -13.19
CA VAL A 1114 -22.87 -35.47 -12.29
C VAL A 1114 -23.74 -34.28 -11.88
N GLY A 1115 -25.06 -34.48 -11.81
CA GLY A 1115 -26.04 -33.49 -11.34
C GLY A 1115 -27.11 -33.13 -12.37
N LEU A 1116 -27.97 -32.17 -12.01
CA LEU A 1116 -29.04 -31.66 -12.88
C LEU A 1116 -28.47 -31.00 -14.15
N LYS A 1117 -28.96 -31.43 -15.31
CA LYS A 1117 -28.61 -30.87 -16.61
C LYS A 1117 -29.85 -30.69 -17.47
N THR A 1118 -30.00 -29.52 -18.08
CA THR A 1118 -31.06 -29.25 -19.06
C THR A 1118 -30.47 -29.25 -20.47
N PHE A 1119 -31.03 -30.09 -21.35
CA PHE A 1119 -30.71 -30.12 -22.76
C PHE A 1119 -31.83 -29.43 -23.56
N SER A 1120 -31.47 -28.46 -24.40
CA SER A 1120 -32.41 -27.66 -25.18
C SER A 1120 -32.31 -27.98 -26.67
N PHE A 1121 -33.42 -28.38 -27.28
CA PHE A 1121 -33.48 -28.76 -28.69
C PHE A 1121 -34.47 -27.90 -29.47
N PRO A 1122 -34.09 -27.36 -30.64
CA PRO A 1122 -35.06 -26.79 -31.56
C PRO A 1122 -35.86 -27.92 -32.22
N VAL A 1123 -37.18 -27.81 -32.23
CA VAL A 1123 -38.09 -28.78 -32.84
C VAL A 1123 -39.08 -28.06 -33.75
N THR A 1124 -39.17 -28.50 -34.99
CA THR A 1124 -40.21 -28.01 -35.91
C THR A 1124 -41.48 -28.82 -35.73
N VAL A 1125 -42.59 -28.15 -35.45
CA VAL A 1125 -43.91 -28.79 -35.31
C VAL A 1125 -44.30 -29.41 -36.66
N GLY A 1126 -44.64 -30.70 -36.65
CA GLY A 1126 -45.13 -31.43 -37.82
C GLY A 1126 -46.30 -30.73 -38.52
N SER A 1127 -46.49 -31.04 -39.81
CA SER A 1127 -47.45 -30.34 -40.69
C SER A 1127 -48.92 -30.67 -40.43
N THR A 1128 -49.23 -31.61 -39.55
CA THR A 1128 -50.59 -32.05 -39.21
C THR A 1128 -51.13 -31.32 -37.99
N THR A 1129 -52.44 -31.10 -37.93
CA THR A 1129 -53.14 -30.68 -36.71
C THR A 1129 -53.55 -31.91 -35.90
N GLY A 1130 -53.61 -31.80 -34.58
CA GLY A 1130 -53.96 -32.90 -33.69
C GLY A 1130 -53.06 -32.95 -32.45
N GLN A 1131 -53.08 -34.07 -31.74
CA GLN A 1131 -52.16 -34.29 -30.62
C GLN A 1131 -50.82 -34.79 -31.17
N HIS A 1132 -49.76 -34.05 -30.86
CA HIS A 1132 -48.38 -34.46 -31.09
C HIS A 1132 -47.73 -34.77 -29.74
N ALA A 1133 -46.61 -35.47 -29.76
CA ALA A 1133 -45.85 -35.73 -28.55
C ALA A 1133 -44.35 -35.73 -28.80
N VAL A 1134 -43.60 -35.36 -27.76
CA VAL A 1134 -42.18 -35.65 -27.64
C VAL A 1134 -41.97 -36.79 -26.65
N ARG A 1135 -40.94 -37.60 -26.89
CA ARG A 1135 -40.45 -38.61 -25.95
C ARG A 1135 -39.01 -38.30 -25.60
N ALA A 1136 -38.73 -38.06 -24.33
CA ALA A 1136 -37.39 -38.12 -23.80
C ALA A 1136 -37.09 -39.56 -23.39
N GLN A 1137 -35.95 -40.09 -23.81
CA GLN A 1137 -35.45 -41.39 -23.38
C GLN A 1137 -34.03 -41.18 -22.85
N PHE A 1138 -33.85 -41.32 -21.55
CA PHE A 1138 -32.57 -41.17 -20.88
C PHE A 1138 -32.02 -42.54 -20.51
N ARG A 1139 -30.79 -42.84 -20.94
CA ARG A 1139 -30.26 -44.21 -20.92
C ARG A 1139 -28.88 -44.31 -20.32
N PHE A 1140 -28.62 -45.42 -19.64
CA PHE A 1140 -27.29 -45.81 -19.17
C PHE A 1140 -26.58 -46.73 -20.18
N SER A 1141 -25.41 -46.31 -20.67
CA SER A 1141 -24.40 -47.13 -21.38
C SER A 1141 -24.91 -48.06 -22.51
N SER A 1142 -26.00 -47.69 -23.19
CA SER A 1142 -26.59 -48.45 -24.30
C SER A 1142 -26.57 -47.67 -25.62
N THR A 1143 -26.95 -48.30 -26.74
CA THR A 1143 -27.10 -47.63 -28.05
C THR A 1143 -28.58 -47.31 -28.36
N PRO A 1144 -28.89 -46.19 -29.03
CA PRO A 1144 -30.26 -45.77 -29.33
C PRO A 1144 -30.85 -46.55 -30.53
N THR A 1145 -31.22 -47.82 -30.32
CA THR A 1145 -31.75 -48.68 -31.40
C THR A 1145 -33.22 -48.40 -31.75
N SER A 1146 -33.97 -47.75 -30.85
CA SER A 1146 -35.37 -47.36 -31.06
C SER A 1146 -35.81 -46.25 -30.08
N ALA A 1147 -37.04 -45.74 -30.22
CA ALA A 1147 -37.66 -44.84 -29.25
C ALA A 1147 -38.14 -45.55 -27.95
N CYS A 1148 -37.81 -46.83 -27.78
CA CYS A 1148 -38.04 -47.59 -26.55
C CYS A 1148 -36.97 -48.68 -26.39
N VAL A 1149 -35.75 -48.27 -26.06
CA VAL A 1149 -34.62 -49.18 -25.80
C VAL A 1149 -34.73 -49.69 -24.37
N ALA A 1150 -34.86 -51.00 -24.17
CA ALA A 1150 -34.91 -51.62 -22.84
C ALA A 1150 -33.62 -51.38 -22.03
N GLY A 1151 -33.75 -51.32 -20.70
CA GLY A 1151 -32.62 -51.09 -19.79
C GLY A 1151 -33.11 -50.78 -18.38
N SER A 1152 -32.44 -51.33 -17.37
CA SER A 1152 -32.90 -51.29 -15.96
C SER A 1152 -32.73 -49.93 -15.28
N TYR A 1153 -31.90 -49.05 -15.83
CA TYR A 1153 -31.66 -47.66 -15.38
C TYR A 1153 -32.18 -46.63 -16.39
N ASN A 1154 -32.83 -47.05 -17.45
CA ASN A 1154 -33.31 -46.11 -18.45
C ASN A 1154 -34.64 -45.50 -17.98
N ASP A 1155 -34.83 -44.22 -18.27
CA ASP A 1155 -36.01 -43.44 -17.93
C ASP A 1155 -36.66 -42.91 -19.21
N ARG A 1156 -38.00 -42.97 -19.33
CA ARG A 1156 -38.70 -42.56 -20.56
C ARG A 1156 -39.98 -41.83 -20.21
N ASP A 1157 -40.05 -40.59 -20.64
CA ASP A 1157 -41.23 -39.76 -20.44
C ASP A 1157 -41.71 -39.15 -21.75
N ASP A 1158 -43.03 -39.14 -21.92
CA ASP A 1158 -43.68 -38.44 -23.01
C ASP A 1158 -44.27 -37.11 -22.53
N LEU A 1159 -44.35 -36.13 -23.42
CA LEU A 1159 -45.14 -34.91 -23.22
C LEU A 1159 -46.01 -34.65 -24.44
N VAL A 1160 -47.33 -34.70 -24.23
CA VAL A 1160 -48.33 -34.47 -25.28
C VAL A 1160 -48.73 -33.00 -25.33
N PHE A 1161 -48.87 -32.46 -26.54
CA PHE A 1161 -49.37 -31.11 -26.75
C PHE A 1161 -50.28 -31.04 -27.98
N SER A 1162 -51.26 -30.13 -27.91
CA SER A 1162 -52.21 -29.91 -29.01
C SER A 1162 -51.63 -28.96 -30.06
N VAL A 1163 -51.63 -29.40 -31.31
CA VAL A 1163 -51.31 -28.59 -32.49
C VAL A 1163 -52.62 -28.21 -33.17
N THR A 1164 -52.95 -26.92 -33.14
CA THR A 1164 -54.20 -26.40 -33.70
C THR A 1164 -53.98 -25.70 -35.02
N SER A 1165 -55.01 -25.67 -35.88
CA SER A 1165 -54.95 -24.90 -37.12
C SER A 1165 -54.74 -23.42 -36.79
N ALA A 1166 -53.86 -22.76 -37.55
CA ALA A 1166 -53.77 -21.32 -37.50
C ALA A 1166 -55.15 -20.75 -37.91
N VAL A 1167 -55.80 -20.01 -37.01
CA VAL A 1167 -57.02 -19.28 -37.36
C VAL A 1167 -56.62 -18.27 -38.44
N ALA A 1168 -57.20 -18.39 -39.63
CA ALA A 1168 -56.97 -17.44 -40.70
C ALA A 1168 -57.35 -16.04 -40.22
N ALA A 1169 -56.39 -15.12 -40.22
CA ALA A 1169 -56.66 -13.71 -40.03
C ALA A 1169 -57.60 -13.25 -41.17
N ASN A 1170 -58.81 -12.86 -40.80
CA ASN A 1170 -59.83 -12.35 -41.71
C ASN A 1170 -59.34 -11.02 -42.32
N PRO A 1171 -59.25 -10.86 -43.65
CA PRO A 1171 -58.88 -9.59 -44.27
C PRO A 1171 -60.13 -8.78 -44.59
N THR A 1172 -60.43 -7.75 -43.79
CA THR A 1172 -61.31 -6.65 -44.23
C THR A 1172 -60.80 -5.32 -43.70
N ALA A 1173 -60.01 -4.64 -44.54
CA ALA A 1173 -59.85 -3.19 -44.48
C ALA A 1173 -61.07 -2.53 -45.17
N PRO A 1174 -61.69 -1.48 -44.62
CA PRO A 1174 -62.65 -0.67 -45.36
C PRO A 1174 -61.90 0.22 -46.35
N SER A 1175 -62.39 0.21 -47.59
CA SER A 1175 -61.89 1.01 -48.71
C SER A 1175 -62.19 2.50 -48.54
N ALA A 1176 -61.18 3.32 -48.84
CA ALA A 1176 -61.31 4.76 -48.98
C ALA A 1176 -62.22 5.10 -50.18
N LYS A 1177 -63.34 5.77 -49.94
CA LYS A 1177 -64.12 6.45 -50.98
C LYS A 1177 -63.49 7.80 -51.30
N GLN A 1178 -62.99 7.96 -52.53
CA GLN A 1178 -62.87 9.28 -53.14
C GLN A 1178 -64.27 9.87 -53.35
N VAL A 1179 -64.54 11.02 -52.76
CA VAL A 1179 -65.66 11.88 -53.17
C VAL A 1179 -65.10 13.24 -53.54
N ARG A 1180 -65.31 13.62 -54.80
CA ARG A 1180 -65.10 14.97 -55.34
C ARG A 1180 -66.05 15.93 -54.62
N GLY A 1181 -65.51 16.96 -53.99
CA GLY A 1181 -66.26 18.15 -53.59
C GLY A 1181 -65.92 19.31 -54.54
N ARG A 1182 -66.91 19.75 -55.33
CA ARG A 1182 -66.90 21.04 -56.03
C ARG A 1182 -67.69 22.04 -55.18
N ALA A 1183 -67.23 23.29 -55.17
CA ALA A 1183 -67.72 24.44 -54.40
C ALA A 1183 -69.25 24.67 -54.38
N LEU A 1184 -69.74 25.31 -53.31
CA LEU A 1184 -70.63 26.50 -53.35
C LEU A 1184 -70.88 27.09 -51.93
N THR A 1185 -70.43 28.34 -51.75
CA THR A 1185 -70.98 29.51 -51.02
C THR A 1185 -71.79 29.41 -49.70
N ALA A 1186 -71.35 30.26 -48.76
CA ALA A 1186 -72.08 31.22 -47.91
C ALA A 1186 -73.10 30.72 -46.86
N ARG A 1187 -72.74 30.76 -45.58
CA ARG A 1187 -72.86 31.89 -44.65
C ARG A 1187 -72.12 31.58 -43.36
#